data_AF-A0ABD1JPB6-F1
#
_entry.id   AF-A0ABD1JPB6-F1
#
_cell.length_a   1.000
_cell.length_b   1.000
_cell.length_c   1.000
_cell.angle_alpha   90.00
_cell.angle_beta   90.00
_cell.angle_gamma   90.00
#
_symmetry.space_group_name_H-M   'P 1'
#
loop_
_entity.id
_entity.type
_entity.pdbx_description
1 polymer ?
#
loop_
_entity_poly.entity_id
_entity_poly.type
_entity_poly.pdbx_seq_one_letter_code
_entity_poly.pdbx_strand_id
1 'polypeptide(L)'
;MSIPERDRVLKEMEDAVREAQRQALLGELEQYCMQVEEPSTSQASRRRRPKKTEDVRWIKRDSDGNIIYANPRSSRKPAGTPRPKQSVIGVSESTAVETVVEVRSDFTAVTAEAFLEELHQSLAEDIEGDSPPCLRPPQASSDWMTRKRQLSEWWGKERPQLVNNMLARQHAAPRICQLCGNNPAVICCSDCRPQPYLCGQCDIRVHQRQVFHNRDLMTNTFFHPLPPTTCVLDSVLTHCERLVPLEMPDKVCNCLRSSVIAGQSIAVVTMNGRYDLRLPQIKCEACEASWSPELGDLIRSDSFRQSFLEWEAARYEVDKLTREDHFNCPACSPDMLAVSVDGNRKLYRFKTAARSEEKAIFDGVFIANDGDVQRFVDYIHTATNHVSGRGVCGGHWSAAREMSRKASGKTDEEGLELAVCRHGVLLRALNMFRGEIFAYPLYLQQQMASKAITFFAMDVACKYWPYLQKVAEKCPELQHLLDMRPFLSVFHAKAHDFMCEVKWSGAYQEGAGSTLGEEVEQCNAFLSRIAVTTKHMSKAGRTDMLTVMGMRWNQQKINHLSSTLTRRYQKTTVALEEQLQNLEAMKIQMGITDDQLESWVIDVKQWAGGTTSPTDGAVAAVASRIEDLVASVKRRSQFLYKDSDGSKQRARMRRKIREEKAILTSVVDKYNSMVEQEEQLNMDDILSKSIVWPWQLKHSGRYTILLNIY
;
A
#
# COMPACT_ATOMS: atom_id res chain seq x y z
N MET A 1 48.56 4.17 -54.96
CA MET A 1 48.34 4.46 -53.52
C MET A 1 48.58 3.19 -52.73
N SER A 2 49.36 3.27 -51.66
CA SER A 2 49.50 2.14 -50.74
C SER A 2 48.17 1.87 -50.01
N ILE A 3 47.92 0.64 -49.57
CA ILE A 3 46.66 0.27 -48.87
C ILE A 3 46.33 1.24 -47.70
N PRO A 4 47.30 1.65 -46.84
CA PRO A 4 47.02 2.60 -45.76
C PRO A 4 46.59 3.99 -46.24
N GLU A 5 47.09 4.39 -47.42
CA GLU A 5 46.78 5.67 -48.05
C GLU A 5 45.36 5.68 -48.63
N ARG A 6 44.92 4.53 -49.15
CA ARG A 6 43.56 4.34 -49.68
C ARG A 6 42.52 4.35 -48.57
N ASP A 7 42.80 3.71 -47.44
CA ASP A 7 41.91 3.70 -46.28
C ASP A 7 41.82 5.08 -45.63
N ARG A 8 42.91 5.85 -45.62
CA ARG A 8 42.91 7.24 -45.18
C ARG A 8 42.02 8.12 -46.06
N VAL A 9 42.12 7.99 -47.38
CA VAL A 9 41.28 8.76 -48.32
C VAL A 9 39.81 8.33 -48.25
N LEU A 10 39.51 7.04 -48.07
CA LEU A 10 38.14 6.59 -47.85
C LEU A 10 37.54 7.21 -46.58
N LYS A 11 38.33 7.26 -45.50
CA LYS A 11 37.89 7.87 -44.24
C LYS A 11 37.67 9.38 -44.37
N GLU A 12 38.58 10.08 -45.05
CA GLU A 12 38.42 11.52 -45.33
C GLU A 12 37.18 11.80 -46.21
N MET A 13 36.86 10.92 -47.16
CA MET A 13 35.63 11.01 -47.95
C MET A 13 34.36 10.72 -47.13
N GLU A 14 34.38 9.70 -46.27
CA GLU A 14 33.26 9.40 -45.37
C GLU A 14 32.99 10.53 -44.38
N ASP A 15 34.03 11.13 -43.83
CA ASP A 15 33.92 12.27 -42.91
C ASP A 15 33.38 13.51 -43.65
N ALA A 16 33.80 13.76 -44.88
CA ALA A 16 33.26 14.83 -45.72
C ALA A 16 31.78 14.62 -46.07
N VAL A 17 31.35 13.38 -46.34
CA VAL A 17 29.94 13.05 -46.60
C VAL A 17 29.08 13.24 -45.34
N ARG A 18 29.58 12.85 -44.17
CA ARG A 18 28.89 13.06 -42.89
C ARG A 18 28.74 14.54 -42.56
N GLU A 19 29.76 15.35 -42.82
CA GLU A 19 29.67 16.79 -42.59
C GLU A 19 28.71 17.47 -43.56
N ALA A 20 28.71 17.08 -44.85
CA ALA A 20 27.73 17.57 -45.82
C ALA A 20 26.28 17.22 -45.44
N GLN A 21 26.04 16.00 -44.93
CA GLN A 21 24.72 15.59 -44.43
C GLN A 21 24.30 16.38 -43.18
N ARG A 22 25.25 16.71 -42.29
CA ARG A 22 24.98 17.51 -41.08
C ARG A 22 24.61 18.95 -41.44
N GLN A 23 25.30 19.56 -42.41
CA GLN A 23 25.00 20.92 -42.89
C GLN A 23 23.65 20.99 -43.61
N ALA A 24 23.28 19.95 -44.38
CA ALA A 24 21.96 19.86 -45.00
C ALA A 24 20.83 19.80 -43.95
N LEU A 25 21.02 19.02 -42.89
CA LEU A 25 20.03 18.88 -41.81
C LEU A 25 19.86 20.18 -40.99
N LEU A 26 20.95 20.93 -40.78
CA LEU A 26 20.92 22.24 -40.13
C LEU A 26 20.16 23.27 -40.98
N GLY A 27 20.34 23.25 -42.30
CA GLY A 27 19.57 24.10 -43.22
C GLY A 27 18.07 23.82 -43.20
N GLU A 28 17.66 22.55 -43.15
CA GLU A 28 16.24 22.16 -43.02
C GLU A 28 15.62 22.62 -41.68
N LEU A 29 16.39 22.57 -40.59
CA LEU A 29 15.97 23.04 -39.26
C LEU A 29 15.82 24.57 -39.19
N GLU A 30 16.72 25.32 -39.82
CA GLU A 30 16.60 26.78 -39.91
C GLU A 30 15.38 27.20 -40.73
N GLN A 31 15.07 26.48 -41.81
CA GLN A 31 13.88 26.70 -42.63
C GLN A 31 12.58 26.43 -41.86
N TYR A 32 12.57 25.39 -41.00
CA TYR A 32 11.43 25.07 -40.15
C TYR A 32 11.19 26.13 -39.06
N CYS A 33 12.25 26.66 -38.45
CA CYS A 33 12.15 27.73 -37.47
C CYS A 33 11.64 29.05 -38.06
N MET A 34 11.86 29.31 -39.36
CA MET A 34 11.34 30.50 -40.05
C MET A 34 9.85 30.41 -40.44
N GLN A 35 9.23 29.22 -40.39
CA GLN A 35 7.83 29.01 -40.79
C GLN A 35 6.81 29.04 -39.65
N VAL A 36 7.25 29.25 -38.40
CA VAL A 36 6.36 29.33 -37.24
C VAL A 36 6.04 30.80 -36.94
N GLU A 37 5.01 31.36 -37.58
CA GLU A 37 4.46 32.68 -37.26
C GLU A 37 3.51 32.62 -36.04
N GLU A 38 3.71 33.54 -35.07
CA GLU A 38 2.78 33.79 -33.95
C GLU A 38 1.47 34.45 -34.44
N PRO A 39 0.28 34.10 -33.91
CA PRO A 39 -0.95 34.77 -34.31
C PRO A 39 -1.03 36.22 -33.79
N SER A 40 -1.12 37.16 -34.73
CA SER A 40 -1.29 38.60 -34.55
C SER A 40 -2.62 39.00 -33.89
N THR A 41 -2.55 40.01 -33.03
CA THR A 41 -3.66 40.73 -32.39
C THR A 41 -4.45 41.57 -33.42
N SER A 42 -5.79 41.43 -33.46
CA SER A 42 -6.67 42.29 -34.27
C SER A 42 -7.70 43.06 -33.45
N GLN A 43 -7.94 44.29 -33.92
CA GLN A 43 -8.55 45.44 -33.25
C GLN A 43 -10.06 45.39 -33.00
N ALA A 44 -10.49 46.23 -32.06
CA ALA A 44 -11.84 46.44 -31.58
C ALA A 44 -12.80 47.11 -32.58
N SER A 45 -14.09 46.72 -32.55
CA SER A 45 -15.20 47.54 -33.05
C SER A 45 -16.33 47.66 -32.00
N ARG A 46 -16.87 48.87 -31.87
CA ARG A 46 -17.94 49.26 -30.94
C ARG A 46 -19.31 49.08 -31.60
N ARG A 47 -20.27 48.38 -30.96
CA ARG A 47 -21.54 48.95 -30.42
C ARG A 47 -22.62 47.91 -30.01
N ARG A 48 -23.36 48.34 -28.96
CA ARG A 48 -24.73 48.03 -28.48
C ARG A 48 -24.97 46.86 -27.49
N ARG A 49 -25.37 47.25 -26.26
CA ARG A 49 -25.99 46.44 -25.19
C ARG A 49 -27.51 46.31 -25.43
N PRO A 50 -28.18 45.22 -24.97
CA PRO A 50 -28.80 45.29 -23.64
C PRO A 50 -28.77 44.00 -22.76
N LYS A 51 -28.63 44.27 -21.44
CA LYS A 51 -29.12 43.62 -20.19
C LYS A 51 -29.49 42.11 -20.14
N LYS A 52 -28.79 41.37 -19.27
CA LYS A 52 -29.18 41.01 -17.88
C LYS A 52 -27.95 40.48 -17.13
N THR A 53 -27.83 40.82 -15.85
CA THR A 53 -26.67 40.62 -14.98
C THR A 53 -26.56 39.18 -14.47
N GLU A 54 -25.49 38.49 -14.84
CA GLU A 54 -24.96 37.33 -14.10
C GLU A 54 -23.66 37.75 -13.40
N ASP A 55 -23.50 37.28 -12.17
CA ASP A 55 -22.44 37.66 -11.24
C ASP A 55 -21.10 37.05 -11.69
N VAL A 56 -20.19 37.86 -12.24
CA VAL A 56 -18.88 37.38 -12.71
C VAL A 56 -17.88 37.39 -11.56
N ARG A 57 -17.40 36.21 -11.17
CA ARG A 57 -16.34 36.01 -10.17
C ARG A 57 -14.98 35.98 -10.86
N TRP A 58 -14.11 36.95 -10.55
CA TRP A 58 -12.74 36.98 -11.09
C TRP A 58 -11.87 35.89 -10.46
N ILE A 59 -11.27 35.04 -11.31
CA ILE A 59 -10.33 33.99 -10.92
C ILE A 59 -8.93 34.45 -11.34
N LYS A 60 -8.01 34.55 -10.37
CA LYS A 60 -6.62 34.96 -10.62
C LYS A 60 -5.87 33.83 -11.34
N ARG A 61 -5.06 34.16 -12.35
CA ARG A 61 -4.23 33.20 -13.07
C ARG A 61 -2.75 33.60 -13.02
N ASP A 62 -1.84 32.64 -13.16
CA ASP A 62 -0.39 32.90 -13.28
C ASP A 62 0.01 33.24 -14.73
N SER A 63 1.31 33.46 -14.95
CA SER A 63 1.90 33.83 -16.25
C SER A 63 1.72 32.76 -17.33
N ASP A 64 1.48 31.51 -16.94
CA ASP A 64 1.27 30.38 -17.84
C ASP A 64 -0.23 30.06 -18.03
N GLY A 65 -1.11 30.89 -17.45
CA GLY A 65 -2.56 30.80 -17.61
C GLY A 65 -3.28 29.86 -16.64
N ASN A 66 -2.61 29.33 -15.62
CA ASN A 66 -3.20 28.41 -14.64
C ASN A 66 -3.93 29.17 -13.52
N ILE A 67 -5.02 28.59 -13.00
CA ILE A 67 -5.84 29.21 -11.95
C ILE A 67 -5.16 29.13 -10.59
N ILE A 68 -5.01 30.28 -9.92
CA ILE A 68 -4.48 30.41 -8.56
C ILE A 68 -5.65 30.47 -7.56
N TYR A 69 -5.83 29.42 -6.76
CA TYR A 69 -6.83 29.37 -5.69
C TYR A 69 -6.31 30.04 -4.41
N ALA A 70 -7.10 30.93 -3.80
CA ALA A 70 -6.77 31.52 -2.50
C ALA A 70 -7.26 30.63 -1.35
N ASN A 71 -6.37 30.28 -0.42
CA ASN A 71 -6.72 29.56 0.81
C ASN A 71 -7.66 30.39 1.72
N PRO A 72 -8.77 29.83 2.23
CA PRO A 72 -9.64 30.55 3.15
C PRO A 72 -8.97 30.71 4.53
N ARG A 73 -8.84 31.96 5.00
CA ARG A 73 -8.46 32.28 6.38
C ARG A 73 -9.57 31.86 7.33
N SER A 74 -9.25 31.07 8.36
CA SER A 74 -10.20 30.73 9.43
C SER A 74 -10.43 31.95 10.35
N SER A 75 -11.64 32.50 10.36
CA SER A 75 -12.08 33.42 11.40
C SER A 75 -12.90 32.64 12.45
N ARG A 76 -12.26 32.32 13.58
CA ARG A 76 -12.99 31.93 14.80
C ARG A 76 -13.46 33.20 15.52
N LYS A 77 -14.74 33.26 15.87
CA LYS A 77 -15.21 34.08 17.01
C LYS A 77 -15.92 33.18 18.03
N PRO A 78 -15.86 33.51 19.34
CA PRO A 78 -16.14 32.59 20.44
C PRO A 78 -17.62 32.58 20.86
N ALA A 79 -17.97 31.57 21.66
CA ALA A 79 -19.30 31.14 22.09
C ALA A 79 -20.11 32.14 22.94
N GLY A 80 -21.45 31.99 22.90
CA GLY A 80 -22.42 32.56 23.83
C GLY A 80 -23.58 31.58 24.10
N THR A 81 -23.99 31.51 25.36
CA THR A 81 -24.85 30.53 26.08
C THR A 81 -26.35 30.49 25.72
N PRO A 82 -27.13 29.45 26.15
CA PRO A 82 -28.48 29.13 25.65
C PRO A 82 -29.63 29.51 26.62
N ARG A 83 -30.87 29.75 26.11
CA ARG A 83 -32.19 29.53 26.80
C ARG A 83 -33.44 29.91 25.92
N PRO A 84 -34.72 29.58 26.28
CA PRO A 84 -35.57 28.69 25.46
C PRO A 84 -37.05 29.12 25.19
N LYS A 85 -37.81 28.28 24.44
CA LYS A 85 -39.30 28.18 24.26
C LYS A 85 -39.96 29.35 23.46
N GLN A 86 -41.06 29.25 22.68
CA GLN A 86 -42.29 28.43 22.75
C GLN A 86 -43.17 28.66 21.47
N SER A 87 -43.95 27.63 21.04
CA SER A 87 -45.27 27.61 20.30
C SER A 87 -45.55 28.56 19.10
N VAL A 88 -46.20 28.14 18.00
CA VAL A 88 -47.66 27.86 17.84
C VAL A 88 -47.94 27.14 16.48
N ILE A 89 -49.09 26.44 16.46
CA ILE A 89 -49.75 25.49 15.54
C ILE A 89 -50.17 26.06 14.16
N GLY A 90 -50.22 25.19 13.13
CA GLY A 90 -50.94 25.40 11.84
C GLY A 90 -50.92 24.17 10.91
N VAL A 91 -52.08 23.69 10.47
CA VAL A 91 -52.43 22.34 9.95
C VAL A 91 -52.22 22.12 8.42
N SER A 92 -51.88 20.87 8.05
CA SER A 92 -52.07 20.06 6.81
C SER A 92 -51.70 20.57 5.40
N GLU A 93 -50.84 19.83 4.68
CA GLU A 93 -51.23 18.86 3.63
C GLU A 93 -49.99 18.14 3.04
N SER A 94 -50.21 16.94 2.53
CA SER A 94 -49.21 15.93 2.16
C SER A 94 -48.38 16.27 0.91
N THR A 95 -47.05 16.14 1.01
CA THR A 95 -46.20 15.74 -0.12
C THR A 95 -44.90 15.13 0.41
N ALA A 96 -44.51 13.97 -0.13
CA ALA A 96 -43.34 13.22 0.29
C ALA A 96 -42.05 14.03 0.05
N VAL A 97 -41.30 14.30 1.13
CA VAL A 97 -40.01 14.99 1.10
C VAL A 97 -38.90 13.95 1.23
N GLU A 98 -38.01 13.94 0.24
CA GLU A 98 -36.73 13.24 0.23
C GLU A 98 -35.96 13.49 1.54
N THR A 99 -35.71 12.43 2.30
CA THR A 99 -34.87 12.53 3.50
C THR A 99 -33.41 12.37 3.08
N VAL A 100 -32.77 13.50 2.77
CA VAL A 100 -31.31 13.62 2.77
C VAL A 100 -30.84 13.46 4.21
N VAL A 101 -30.39 12.26 4.57
CA VAL A 101 -29.66 12.03 5.82
C VAL A 101 -28.20 12.33 5.56
N GLU A 102 -27.77 13.54 5.91
CA GLU A 102 -26.35 13.85 6.11
C GLU A 102 -25.82 12.98 7.26
N VAL A 103 -25.19 11.86 6.91
CA VAL A 103 -24.29 11.15 7.81
C VAL A 103 -23.02 11.99 7.89
N ARG A 104 -22.88 12.77 8.96
CA ARG A 104 -21.61 13.40 9.32
C ARG A 104 -20.57 12.31 9.62
N SER A 105 -19.76 12.00 8.62
CA SER A 105 -18.52 11.25 8.81
C SER A 105 -17.45 12.22 9.32
N ASP A 106 -17.32 12.33 10.64
CA ASP A 106 -16.16 12.97 11.25
C ASP A 106 -14.94 12.04 11.12
N PHE A 107 -14.43 11.91 9.89
CA PHE A 107 -13.10 11.39 9.61
C PHE A 107 -12.31 12.53 8.97
N THR A 108 -11.23 12.93 9.62
CA THR A 108 -10.29 13.88 9.01
C THR A 108 -9.73 13.24 7.75
N ALA A 109 -10.02 13.84 6.61
CA ALA A 109 -9.49 13.42 5.32
C ALA A 109 -7.97 13.48 5.39
N VAL A 110 -7.32 12.32 5.38
CA VAL A 110 -5.94 12.21 4.90
C VAL A 110 -6.01 12.57 3.42
N THR A 111 -5.56 13.77 3.07
CA THR A 111 -5.60 14.22 1.69
C THR A 111 -4.54 13.49 0.87
N ALA A 112 -4.75 13.34 -0.43
CA ALA A 112 -3.80 12.68 -1.33
C ALA A 112 -2.41 13.36 -1.26
N GLU A 113 -2.37 14.66 -0.95
CA GLU A 113 -1.13 15.40 -0.74
C GLU A 113 -0.37 14.95 0.51
N ALA A 114 -1.05 14.59 1.61
CA ALA A 114 -0.40 14.09 2.83
C ALA A 114 0.24 12.71 2.61
N PHE A 115 -0.40 11.86 1.80
CA PHE A 115 0.15 10.55 1.40
C PHE A 115 1.32 10.69 0.41
N LEU A 116 1.25 11.66 -0.51
CA LEU A 116 2.35 11.96 -1.45
C LEU A 116 3.55 12.62 -0.74
N GLU A 117 3.32 13.47 0.28
CA GLU A 117 4.39 13.99 1.14
C GLU A 117 5.06 12.89 1.96
N GLU A 118 4.31 11.91 2.46
CA GLU A 118 4.83 10.76 3.21
C GLU A 118 5.59 9.77 2.30
N LEU A 119 5.12 9.58 1.05
CA LEU A 119 5.82 8.82 0.01
C LEU A 119 7.11 9.53 -0.42
N HIS A 120 7.08 10.86 -0.56
CA HIS A 120 8.29 11.65 -0.83
C HIS A 120 9.24 11.67 0.36
N GLN A 121 8.78 11.71 1.61
CA GLN A 121 9.66 11.58 2.79
C GLN A 121 10.31 10.19 2.86
N SER A 122 9.56 9.13 2.55
CA SER A 122 10.10 7.77 2.45
C SER A 122 11.11 7.57 1.31
N LEU A 123 11.10 8.45 0.29
CA LEU A 123 12.01 8.38 -0.88
C LEU A 123 13.10 9.46 -0.87
N ALA A 124 12.96 10.53 -0.09
CA ALA A 124 13.85 11.70 -0.09
C ALA A 124 14.82 11.75 1.08
N GLU A 125 14.71 10.87 2.09
CA GLU A 125 15.74 10.67 3.12
C GLU A 125 16.88 9.73 2.65
N ASP A 126 16.90 9.36 1.36
CA ASP A 126 17.81 8.37 0.76
C ASP A 126 19.16 8.93 0.25
N ILE A 127 19.61 10.11 0.68
CA ILE A 127 20.97 10.60 0.38
C ILE A 127 21.57 11.33 1.60
N GLU A 128 22.22 10.60 2.50
CA GLU A 128 23.43 11.02 3.23
C GLU A 128 23.95 9.86 4.12
N GLY A 129 25.25 9.54 4.05
CA GLY A 129 25.97 8.79 5.11
C GLY A 129 26.74 7.49 4.77
N ASP A 130 28.00 7.66 4.37
CA ASP A 130 29.26 6.88 4.62
C ASP A 130 29.41 5.34 4.52
N SER A 131 30.47 4.92 3.81
CA SER A 131 31.07 3.57 3.79
C SER A 131 32.61 3.65 3.62
N PRO A 132 33.44 2.78 4.24
CA PRO A 132 34.91 2.79 4.13
C PRO A 132 35.48 1.71 3.16
N PRO A 133 36.82 1.69 2.90
CA PRO A 133 37.56 2.54 2.00
C PRO A 133 37.86 1.84 0.66
N CYS A 134 37.01 2.06 -0.34
CA CYS A 134 37.40 1.88 -1.74
C CYS A 134 37.76 3.25 -2.30
N LEU A 135 38.89 3.32 -3.03
CA LEU A 135 39.50 4.51 -3.66
C LEU A 135 38.51 5.69 -3.80
N ARG A 136 38.67 6.69 -2.92
CA ARG A 136 37.73 7.82 -2.75
C ARG A 136 37.35 8.43 -4.12
N PRO A 137 36.06 8.47 -4.48
CA PRO A 137 35.59 9.40 -5.48
C PRO A 137 35.87 10.84 -4.98
N PRO A 138 36.16 11.81 -5.86
CA PRO A 138 36.42 13.18 -5.44
C PRO A 138 35.22 13.70 -4.63
N GLN A 139 35.49 14.29 -3.45
CA GLN A 139 34.44 14.93 -2.65
C GLN A 139 33.67 15.94 -3.49
N ALA A 140 32.34 15.81 -3.53
CA ALA A 140 31.48 16.76 -4.20
C ALA A 140 31.56 18.12 -3.50
N SER A 141 31.74 19.19 -4.29
CA SER A 141 31.88 20.55 -3.78
C SER A 141 30.68 21.00 -2.93
N SER A 142 30.90 21.77 -1.87
CA SER A 142 29.81 22.39 -1.09
C SER A 142 29.06 23.47 -1.88
N ASP A 143 29.66 23.97 -2.96
CA ASP A 143 29.05 24.95 -3.84
C ASP A 143 28.08 24.29 -4.84
N TRP A 144 26.81 24.71 -4.80
CA TRP A 144 25.75 24.21 -5.67
C TRP A 144 26.07 24.40 -7.16
N MET A 145 26.67 25.53 -7.55
CA MET A 145 27.02 25.77 -8.96
C MET A 145 28.10 24.78 -9.41
N THR A 146 29.10 24.54 -8.56
CA THR A 146 30.15 23.56 -8.82
C THR A 146 29.60 22.13 -8.90
N ARG A 147 28.65 21.74 -8.05
CA ARG A 147 27.96 20.43 -8.15
C ARG A 147 27.13 20.30 -9.42
N LYS A 148 26.35 21.32 -9.77
CA LYS A 148 25.57 21.35 -11.03
C LYS A 148 26.48 21.19 -12.24
N ARG A 149 27.63 21.88 -12.25
CA ARG A 149 28.64 21.77 -13.32
C ARG A 149 29.25 20.37 -13.36
N GLN A 150 29.73 19.84 -12.23
CA GLN A 150 30.33 18.50 -12.15
C GLN A 150 29.36 17.39 -12.51
N LEU A 151 28.10 17.49 -12.05
CA LEU A 151 27.03 16.56 -12.41
C LEU A 151 26.75 16.63 -13.91
N SER A 152 26.71 17.84 -14.50
CA SER A 152 26.53 18.01 -15.94
C SER A 152 27.71 17.47 -16.76
N GLU A 153 28.94 17.61 -16.28
CA GLU A 153 30.15 17.03 -16.89
C GLU A 153 30.18 15.51 -16.77
N TRP A 154 29.77 14.96 -15.62
CA TRP A 154 29.69 13.52 -15.39
C TRP A 154 28.58 12.88 -16.24
N TRP A 155 27.39 13.48 -16.27
CA TRP A 155 26.36 13.11 -17.24
C TRP A 155 26.85 13.25 -18.67
N GLY A 156 27.64 14.28 -18.99
CA GLY A 156 28.27 14.41 -20.30
C GLY A 156 29.19 13.23 -20.66
N LYS A 157 29.94 12.70 -19.68
CA LYS A 157 30.85 11.56 -19.84
C LYS A 157 30.14 10.22 -19.92
N GLU A 158 29.10 9.99 -19.11
CA GLU A 158 28.38 8.71 -19.02
C GLU A 158 27.24 8.60 -20.05
N ARG A 159 26.69 9.72 -20.51
CA ARG A 159 25.59 9.76 -21.49
C ARG A 159 25.89 8.93 -22.75
N PRO A 160 27.08 8.98 -23.37
CA PRO A 160 27.38 8.14 -24.53
C PRO A 160 27.23 6.64 -24.23
N GLN A 161 27.71 6.17 -23.07
CA GLN A 161 27.61 4.76 -22.70
C GLN A 161 26.17 4.35 -22.37
N LEU A 162 25.44 5.18 -21.62
CA LEU A 162 24.02 4.95 -21.31
C LEU A 162 23.17 4.94 -22.59
N VAL A 163 23.41 5.88 -23.49
CA VAL A 163 22.76 5.93 -24.80
C VAL A 163 23.14 4.70 -25.62
N ASN A 164 24.42 4.32 -25.71
CA ASN A 164 24.86 3.14 -26.44
C ASN A 164 24.27 1.84 -25.88
N ASN A 165 24.16 1.71 -24.55
CA ASN A 165 23.53 0.56 -23.91
C ASN A 165 22.01 0.53 -24.15
N MET A 166 21.36 1.69 -24.11
CA MET A 166 19.94 1.80 -24.45
C MET A 166 19.70 1.46 -25.93
N LEU A 167 20.55 1.95 -26.83
CA LEU A 167 20.53 1.63 -28.26
C LEU A 167 20.78 0.13 -28.50
N ALA A 168 21.76 -0.47 -27.81
CA ALA A 168 22.04 -1.91 -27.91
C ALA A 168 20.86 -2.77 -27.40
N ARG A 169 20.17 -2.31 -26.36
CA ARG A 169 18.95 -2.97 -25.85
C ARG A 169 17.77 -2.85 -26.82
N GLN A 170 17.66 -1.75 -27.56
CA GLN A 170 16.60 -1.53 -28.54
C GLN A 170 16.94 -2.05 -29.94
N HIS A 171 18.17 -2.52 -30.16
CA HIS A 171 18.64 -3.03 -31.44
C HIS A 171 18.01 -4.40 -31.75
N ALA A 172 17.18 -4.41 -32.79
CA ALA A 172 16.54 -5.60 -33.32
C ALA A 172 17.35 -6.15 -34.50
N ALA A 173 17.93 -7.33 -34.34
CA ALA A 173 18.51 -8.05 -35.49
C ALA A 173 17.41 -8.35 -36.53
N PRO A 174 17.70 -8.25 -37.84
CA PRO A 174 16.76 -8.66 -38.88
C PRO A 174 16.31 -10.11 -38.67
N ARG A 175 15.00 -10.32 -38.58
CA ARG A 175 14.40 -11.64 -38.35
C ARG A 175 13.42 -11.98 -39.46
N ILE A 176 13.24 -13.27 -39.69
CA ILE A 176 12.17 -13.80 -40.55
C ILE A 176 10.90 -13.94 -39.70
N CYS A 177 9.74 -13.70 -40.30
CA CYS A 177 8.44 -13.91 -39.68
C CYS A 177 8.33 -15.34 -39.16
N GLN A 178 8.09 -15.50 -37.87
CA GLN A 178 8.00 -16.80 -37.21
C GLN A 178 6.71 -17.56 -37.54
N LEU A 179 5.72 -16.88 -38.13
CA LEU A 179 4.44 -17.51 -38.49
C LEU A 179 4.41 -18.03 -39.93
N CYS A 180 4.95 -17.27 -40.90
CA CYS A 180 4.96 -17.70 -42.31
C CYS A 180 6.32 -18.22 -42.79
N GLY A 181 7.41 -17.95 -42.06
CA GLY A 181 8.76 -18.41 -42.42
C GLY A 181 9.37 -17.75 -43.66
N ASN A 182 8.64 -16.86 -44.35
CA ASN A 182 9.03 -16.39 -45.69
C ASN A 182 9.28 -14.88 -45.77
N ASN A 183 8.55 -14.08 -45.00
CA ASN A 183 8.60 -12.62 -45.09
C ASN A 183 9.46 -12.02 -43.96
N PRO A 184 10.08 -10.85 -44.17
CA PRO A 184 10.75 -10.11 -43.11
C PRO A 184 9.79 -9.81 -41.95
N ALA A 185 10.23 -10.08 -40.73
CA ALA A 185 9.50 -9.66 -39.54
C ALA A 185 9.70 -8.16 -39.34
N VAL A 186 8.61 -7.42 -39.26
CA VAL A 186 8.60 -5.98 -39.04
C VAL A 186 7.78 -5.61 -37.81
N ILE A 187 7.04 -6.55 -37.22
CA ILE A 187 6.24 -6.37 -36.01
C ILE A 187 6.73 -7.33 -34.93
N CYS A 188 6.82 -6.85 -33.70
CA CYS A 188 6.94 -7.67 -32.49
C CYS A 188 5.69 -7.44 -31.63
N CYS A 189 5.14 -8.48 -31.01
CA CYS A 189 4.06 -8.33 -30.04
C CYS A 189 4.55 -8.77 -28.65
N SER A 190 4.43 -7.86 -27.68
CA SER A 190 4.88 -8.07 -26.30
C SER A 190 3.92 -8.95 -25.50
N ASP A 191 2.66 -9.03 -25.92
CA ASP A 191 1.59 -9.73 -25.19
C ASP A 191 1.32 -11.14 -25.74
N CYS A 192 1.49 -11.35 -27.05
CA CYS A 192 1.43 -12.69 -27.64
C CYS A 192 2.55 -13.57 -27.04
N ARG A 193 2.28 -14.85 -26.78
CA ARG A 193 3.30 -15.81 -26.31
C ARG A 193 3.69 -16.76 -27.45
N PRO A 194 4.99 -17.05 -27.65
CA PRO A 194 6.16 -16.63 -26.88
C PRO A 194 6.83 -15.33 -27.39
N GLN A 195 6.06 -14.25 -27.58
CA GLN A 195 6.49 -12.95 -28.15
C GLN A 195 6.96 -13.07 -29.60
N PRO A 196 6.02 -13.32 -30.53
CA PRO A 196 6.35 -13.63 -31.90
C PRO A 196 6.79 -12.40 -32.70
N TYR A 197 7.73 -12.65 -33.61
CA TYR A 197 8.15 -11.73 -34.66
C TYR A 197 7.33 -12.00 -35.92
N LEU A 198 6.57 -11.01 -36.39
CA LEU A 198 5.59 -11.15 -37.46
C LEU A 198 5.89 -10.20 -38.63
N CYS A 199 5.60 -10.65 -39.85
CA CYS A 199 5.44 -9.74 -40.98
C CYS A 199 4.10 -9.01 -40.91
N GLY A 200 3.95 -7.89 -41.63
CA GLY A 200 2.72 -7.08 -41.63
C GLY A 200 1.44 -7.88 -41.89
N GLN A 201 1.47 -8.81 -42.87
CA GLN A 201 0.31 -9.65 -43.18
C GLN A 201 -0.05 -10.63 -42.04
N CYS A 202 0.95 -11.21 -41.40
CA CYS A 202 0.74 -12.13 -40.28
C CYS A 202 0.26 -11.37 -39.03
N ASP A 203 0.78 -10.17 -38.81
CA ASP A 203 0.31 -9.25 -37.78
C ASP A 203 -1.18 -8.93 -37.94
N ILE A 204 -1.63 -8.57 -39.15
CA ILE A 204 -3.05 -8.29 -39.42
C ILE A 204 -3.90 -9.50 -39.06
N ARG A 205 -3.53 -10.70 -39.53
CA ARG A 205 -4.30 -11.93 -39.28
C ARG A 205 -4.40 -12.29 -37.80
N VAL A 206 -3.31 -12.15 -37.05
CA VAL A 206 -3.26 -12.50 -35.62
C VAL A 206 -3.97 -11.44 -34.77
N HIS A 207 -3.69 -10.16 -35.03
CA HIS A 207 -4.13 -9.05 -34.19
C HIS A 207 -5.43 -8.40 -34.65
N GLN A 208 -6.11 -8.94 -35.67
CA GLN A 208 -7.46 -8.49 -36.04
C GLN A 208 -8.47 -8.62 -34.89
N ARG A 209 -8.35 -9.69 -34.09
CA ARG A 209 -9.21 -9.94 -32.93
C ARG A 209 -8.55 -9.60 -31.59
N GLN A 210 -7.25 -9.36 -31.59
CA GLN A 210 -6.45 -9.05 -30.40
C GLN A 210 -6.08 -7.56 -30.36
N VAL A 211 -7.10 -6.70 -30.36
CA VAL A 211 -6.94 -5.24 -30.53
C VAL A 211 -6.30 -4.53 -29.33
N PHE A 212 -6.18 -5.21 -28.18
CA PHE A 212 -5.58 -4.64 -26.97
C PHE A 212 -4.11 -5.03 -26.78
N HIS A 213 -3.56 -5.87 -27.66
CA HIS A 213 -2.16 -6.26 -27.58
C HIS A 213 -1.22 -5.10 -27.90
N ASN A 214 -0.16 -4.99 -27.11
CA ASN A 214 0.96 -4.08 -27.30
C ASN A 214 1.86 -4.63 -28.40
N ARG A 215 1.90 -3.89 -29.50
CA ARG A 215 2.67 -4.23 -30.70
C ARG A 215 3.68 -3.15 -30.96
N ASP A 216 4.85 -3.54 -31.41
CA ASP A 216 5.92 -2.64 -31.79
C ASP A 216 6.30 -2.86 -33.25
N LEU A 217 6.43 -1.76 -33.99
CA LEU A 217 6.97 -1.72 -35.33
C LEU A 217 8.50 -1.62 -35.26
N MET A 218 9.17 -2.43 -36.04
CA MET A 218 10.61 -2.34 -36.25
C MET A 218 10.91 -1.41 -37.41
N THR A 219 11.44 -0.22 -37.13
CA THR A 219 11.99 0.71 -38.13
C THR A 219 13.45 0.98 -37.85
N ASN A 220 14.30 0.90 -38.89
CA ASN A 220 15.75 1.16 -38.76
C ASN A 220 16.41 0.38 -37.62
N THR A 221 16.00 -0.88 -37.40
CA THR A 221 16.46 -1.77 -36.31
C THR A 221 16.06 -1.34 -34.89
N PHE A 222 15.09 -0.44 -34.72
CA PHE A 222 14.53 -0.05 -33.42
C PHE A 222 13.03 -0.35 -33.34
N PHE A 223 12.53 -0.64 -32.14
CA PHE A 223 11.10 -0.86 -31.88
C PHE A 223 10.40 0.44 -31.51
N HIS A 224 9.27 0.69 -32.15
CA HIS A 224 8.38 1.82 -31.86
C HIS A 224 6.96 1.31 -31.60
N PRO A 225 6.27 1.82 -30.57
CA PRO A 225 4.88 1.45 -30.31
C PRO A 225 4.01 1.64 -31.53
N LEU A 226 3.30 0.58 -31.92
CA LEU A 226 2.38 0.58 -33.04
C LEU A 226 0.93 0.57 -32.51
N PRO A 227 0.16 1.65 -32.72
CA PRO A 227 -1.23 1.69 -32.31
C PRO A 227 -2.04 0.53 -32.91
N PRO A 228 -3.08 0.04 -32.22
CA PRO A 228 -3.91 -1.06 -32.73
C PRO A 228 -4.61 -0.71 -34.05
N THR A 229 -4.89 0.58 -34.27
CA THR A 229 -5.49 1.14 -35.49
C THR A 229 -4.51 1.39 -36.63
N THR A 230 -3.26 0.93 -36.51
CA THR A 230 -2.25 1.02 -37.57
C THR A 230 -1.71 -0.36 -37.88
N CYS A 231 -1.57 -0.69 -39.17
CA CYS A 231 -0.99 -1.95 -39.61
C CYS A 231 -0.01 -1.72 -40.78
N VAL A 232 0.90 -2.67 -41.00
CA VAL A 232 1.88 -2.58 -42.10
C VAL A 232 1.33 -3.39 -43.28
N LEU A 233 0.97 -2.70 -44.36
CA LEU A 233 0.54 -3.30 -45.61
C LEU A 233 1.48 -2.83 -46.71
N ASP A 234 2.02 -3.77 -47.49
CA ASP A 234 2.97 -3.48 -48.58
C ASP A 234 4.13 -2.55 -48.18
N SER A 235 4.63 -2.73 -46.95
CA SER A 235 5.71 -1.93 -46.34
C SER A 235 5.35 -0.46 -46.02
N VAL A 236 4.06 -0.11 -46.05
CA VAL A 236 3.54 1.21 -45.69
C VAL A 236 2.66 1.11 -44.44
N LEU A 237 2.75 2.10 -43.56
CA LEU A 237 1.85 2.23 -42.42
C LEU A 237 0.48 2.68 -42.90
N THR A 238 -0.51 1.82 -42.68
CA THR A 238 -1.89 2.02 -43.10
C THR A 238 -2.78 2.11 -41.88
N HIS A 239 -3.77 3.00 -41.91
CA HIS A 239 -4.81 3.03 -40.88
C HIS A 239 -5.79 1.88 -41.11
N CYS A 240 -6.07 1.13 -40.05
CA CYS A 240 -6.86 -0.09 -40.11
C CYS A 240 -7.95 0.03 -39.04
N GLU A 241 -9.22 0.13 -39.46
CA GLU A 241 -10.33 0.18 -38.51
C GLU A 241 -10.34 -1.08 -37.65
N ARG A 242 -10.44 -0.90 -36.33
CA ARG A 242 -10.48 -2.00 -35.37
C ARG A 242 -11.81 -1.99 -34.65
N LEU A 243 -12.46 -3.15 -34.65
CA LEU A 243 -13.72 -3.34 -33.95
C LEU A 243 -13.45 -3.67 -32.48
N VAL A 244 -14.30 -3.16 -31.59
CA VAL A 244 -14.34 -3.66 -30.21
C VAL A 244 -14.73 -5.14 -30.25
N PRO A 245 -13.98 -6.03 -29.60
CA PRO A 245 -14.30 -7.45 -29.57
C PRO A 245 -15.52 -7.66 -28.65
N LEU A 246 -16.70 -7.66 -29.26
CA LEU A 246 -17.98 -7.93 -28.62
C LEU A 246 -18.58 -9.21 -29.18
N GLU A 247 -19.39 -9.88 -28.36
CA GLU A 247 -20.25 -10.96 -28.85
C GLU A 247 -21.27 -10.38 -29.84
N MET A 248 -21.40 -11.05 -30.98
CA MET A 248 -22.20 -10.61 -32.12
C MET A 248 -23.29 -11.65 -32.37
N PRO A 249 -24.54 -11.25 -32.67
CA PRO A 249 -25.58 -12.22 -32.99
C PRO A 249 -25.26 -12.97 -34.29
N ASP A 250 -25.49 -14.29 -34.31
CA ASP A 250 -25.25 -15.14 -35.48
C ASP A 250 -26.09 -14.74 -36.70
N LYS A 251 -27.27 -14.15 -36.46
CA LYS A 251 -28.21 -13.71 -37.50
C LYS A 251 -28.90 -12.43 -37.07
N VAL A 252 -28.94 -11.45 -37.98
CA VAL A 252 -29.78 -10.24 -37.86
C VAL A 252 -31.12 -10.40 -38.59
N CYS A 253 -31.21 -11.39 -39.47
CA CYS A 253 -32.40 -11.75 -40.24
C CYS A 253 -32.26 -13.17 -40.82
N ASN A 254 -33.25 -13.62 -41.60
CA ASN A 254 -33.25 -14.95 -42.22
C ASN A 254 -32.54 -15.01 -43.59
N CYS A 255 -31.84 -13.95 -44.01
CA CYS A 255 -31.08 -13.95 -45.26
C CYS A 255 -29.72 -14.64 -45.10
N LEU A 256 -29.12 -15.08 -46.21
CA LEU A 256 -27.90 -15.91 -46.22
C LEU A 256 -26.59 -15.15 -46.03
N ARG A 257 -26.57 -13.82 -46.26
CA ARG A 257 -25.33 -13.02 -46.23
C ARG A 257 -25.49 -11.77 -45.37
N SER A 258 -24.61 -11.66 -44.38
CA SER A 258 -24.42 -10.45 -43.57
C SER A 258 -22.94 -10.15 -43.47
N SER A 259 -22.59 -8.88 -43.52
CA SER A 259 -21.22 -8.39 -43.36
C SER A 259 -21.08 -7.64 -42.04
N VAL A 260 -19.93 -7.79 -41.39
CA VAL A 260 -19.56 -6.96 -40.23
C VAL A 260 -18.79 -5.73 -40.74
N ILE A 261 -19.28 -4.54 -40.41
CA ILE A 261 -18.69 -3.25 -40.77
C ILE A 261 -18.39 -2.43 -39.51
N ALA A 262 -17.60 -1.36 -39.67
CA ALA A 262 -17.30 -0.43 -38.59
C ALA A 262 -18.46 0.55 -38.37
N GLY A 263 -19.09 0.46 -37.20
CA GLY A 263 -20.16 1.32 -36.73
C GLY A 263 -19.65 2.58 -36.05
N GLN A 264 -20.25 2.95 -34.91
CA GLN A 264 -19.90 4.18 -34.20
C GLN A 264 -18.50 4.14 -33.56
N SER A 265 -17.81 5.29 -33.49
CA SER A 265 -16.55 5.41 -32.74
C SER A 265 -16.79 5.29 -31.24
N ILE A 266 -15.89 4.58 -30.56
CA ILE A 266 -15.94 4.39 -29.11
C ILE A 266 -14.53 4.43 -28.53
N ALA A 267 -14.37 5.09 -27.38
CA ALA A 267 -13.14 5.04 -26.61
C ALA A 267 -13.28 3.97 -25.52
N VAL A 268 -12.45 2.93 -25.59
CA VAL A 268 -12.34 1.88 -24.58
C VAL A 268 -11.16 2.24 -23.66
N VAL A 269 -11.44 2.47 -22.38
CA VAL A 269 -10.41 2.77 -21.38
C VAL A 269 -10.12 1.53 -20.56
N THR A 270 -8.90 1.01 -20.65
CA THR A 270 -8.42 -0.13 -19.87
C THR A 270 -7.31 0.31 -18.92
N MET A 271 -6.80 -0.61 -18.09
CA MET A 271 -5.62 -0.33 -17.25
C MET A 271 -4.34 -0.03 -18.06
N ASN A 272 -4.31 -0.41 -19.34
CA ASN A 272 -3.17 -0.16 -20.25
C ASN A 272 -3.28 1.19 -20.98
N GLY A 273 -4.45 1.84 -20.92
CA GLY A 273 -4.66 3.15 -21.55
C GLY A 273 -6.00 3.25 -22.28
N ARG A 274 -6.10 4.29 -23.11
CA ARG A 274 -7.27 4.59 -23.94
C ARG A 274 -7.07 4.03 -25.35
N TYR A 275 -8.09 3.35 -25.86
CA TYR A 275 -8.13 2.73 -27.18
C TYR A 275 -9.31 3.33 -27.96
N ASP A 276 -9.03 4.05 -29.04
CA ASP A 276 -10.08 4.58 -29.93
C ASP A 276 -10.40 3.53 -31.00
N LEU A 277 -11.56 2.89 -30.87
CA LEU A 277 -12.03 1.75 -31.67
C LEU A 277 -13.39 2.06 -32.30
N ARG A 278 -13.94 1.09 -33.05
CA ARG A 278 -15.26 1.17 -33.68
C ARG A 278 -16.17 0.08 -33.12
N LEU A 279 -17.44 0.37 -32.88
CA LEU A 279 -18.42 -0.66 -32.55
C LEU A 279 -18.67 -1.55 -33.78
N PRO A 280 -18.78 -2.88 -33.63
CA PRO A 280 -19.20 -3.73 -34.73
C PRO A 280 -20.63 -3.39 -35.14
N GLN A 281 -20.90 -3.33 -36.45
CA GLN A 281 -22.25 -3.26 -36.99
C GLN A 281 -22.43 -4.41 -37.97
N ILE A 282 -23.46 -5.22 -37.78
CA ILE A 282 -23.80 -6.29 -38.73
C ILE A 282 -24.84 -5.72 -39.67
N LYS A 283 -24.61 -5.83 -40.98
CA LYS A 283 -25.57 -5.43 -42.01
C LYS A 283 -25.85 -6.59 -42.96
N CYS A 284 -27.12 -6.92 -43.14
CA CYS A 284 -27.55 -7.87 -44.14
C CYS A 284 -27.41 -7.26 -45.54
N GLU A 285 -26.76 -7.99 -46.46
CA GLU A 285 -26.54 -7.53 -47.84
C GLU A 285 -27.83 -7.55 -48.68
N ALA A 286 -28.84 -8.35 -48.27
CA ALA A 286 -30.05 -8.58 -49.05
C ALA A 286 -31.25 -7.72 -48.61
N CYS A 287 -31.48 -7.59 -47.30
CA CYS A 287 -32.65 -6.88 -46.75
C CYS A 287 -32.29 -5.64 -45.93
N GLU A 288 -31.01 -5.28 -45.87
CA GLU A 288 -30.48 -4.13 -45.13
C GLU A 288 -30.74 -4.14 -43.61
N ALA A 289 -31.32 -5.21 -43.06
CA ALA A 289 -31.44 -5.41 -41.63
C ALA A 289 -30.08 -5.23 -40.98
N SER A 290 -30.02 -4.46 -39.89
CA SER A 290 -28.76 -4.16 -39.21
C SER A 290 -28.87 -4.31 -37.71
N TRP A 291 -27.74 -4.60 -37.10
CA TRP A 291 -27.57 -4.66 -35.66
C TRP A 291 -26.34 -3.87 -35.25
N SER A 292 -26.44 -3.14 -34.15
CA SER A 292 -25.34 -2.46 -33.48
C SER A 292 -25.48 -2.66 -31.97
N PRO A 293 -24.36 -2.82 -31.23
CA PRO A 293 -24.38 -2.99 -29.78
C PRO A 293 -25.07 -1.82 -29.07
N GLU A 294 -25.97 -2.12 -28.15
CA GLU A 294 -26.54 -1.14 -27.24
C GLU A 294 -25.79 -1.12 -25.89
N LEU A 295 -26.12 -0.16 -25.01
CA LEU A 295 -25.54 -0.07 -23.66
C LEU A 295 -25.68 -1.40 -22.90
N GLY A 296 -26.80 -2.11 -23.09
CA GLY A 296 -27.03 -3.42 -22.51
C GLY A 296 -26.03 -4.47 -22.97
N ASP A 297 -25.59 -4.44 -24.24
CA ASP A 297 -24.62 -5.41 -24.77
C ASP A 297 -23.19 -5.06 -24.34
N LEU A 298 -22.89 -3.77 -24.15
CA LEU A 298 -21.62 -3.32 -23.58
C LEU A 298 -21.51 -3.67 -22.09
N ILE A 299 -22.60 -3.56 -21.34
CA ILE A 299 -22.65 -3.91 -19.90
C ILE A 299 -22.72 -5.42 -19.69
N ARG A 300 -23.47 -6.15 -20.55
CA ARG A 300 -23.56 -7.62 -20.54
C ARG A 300 -22.30 -8.29 -21.09
N SER A 301 -21.40 -7.54 -21.73
CA SER A 301 -20.05 -7.98 -22.08
C SER A 301 -19.17 -8.15 -20.82
N ASP A 302 -19.62 -9.02 -19.92
CA ASP A 302 -18.78 -9.69 -18.93
C ASP A 302 -17.58 -10.34 -19.62
N SER A 303 -17.61 -10.57 -20.94
CA SER A 303 -16.48 -11.03 -21.76
C SER A 303 -15.17 -10.33 -21.45
N PHE A 304 -15.09 -9.02 -21.17
CA PHE A 304 -13.80 -8.41 -20.83
C PHE A 304 -13.28 -8.81 -19.46
N ARG A 305 -14.16 -8.83 -18.45
CA ARG A 305 -13.80 -9.23 -17.09
C ARG A 305 -13.54 -10.72 -17.03
N GLN A 306 -14.41 -11.51 -17.65
CA GLN A 306 -14.35 -12.96 -17.75
C GLN A 306 -13.12 -13.38 -18.54
N SER A 307 -12.87 -12.82 -19.73
CA SER A 307 -11.65 -13.12 -20.51
C SER A 307 -10.39 -12.70 -19.78
N PHE A 308 -10.39 -11.57 -19.07
CA PHE A 308 -9.25 -11.17 -18.24
C PHE A 308 -9.00 -12.18 -17.11
N LEU A 309 -10.05 -12.58 -16.38
CA LEU A 309 -9.94 -13.54 -15.30
C LEU A 309 -9.55 -14.94 -15.80
N GLU A 310 -10.10 -15.38 -16.94
CA GLU A 310 -9.73 -16.63 -17.62
C GLU A 310 -8.29 -16.59 -18.13
N TRP A 311 -7.81 -15.45 -18.64
CA TRP A 311 -6.42 -15.26 -19.01
C TRP A 311 -5.50 -15.33 -17.79
N GLU A 312 -5.83 -14.64 -16.70
CA GLU A 312 -5.07 -14.74 -15.45
C GLU A 312 -5.13 -16.16 -14.86
N ALA A 313 -6.25 -16.88 -15.03
CA ALA A 313 -6.38 -18.28 -14.64
C ALA A 313 -5.42 -19.18 -15.44
N ALA A 314 -5.40 -19.01 -16.77
CA ALA A 314 -4.51 -19.75 -17.64
C ALA A 314 -3.04 -19.47 -17.30
N ARG A 315 -2.70 -18.20 -17.01
CA ARG A 315 -1.37 -17.82 -16.54
C ARG A 315 -1.03 -18.49 -15.21
N TYR A 316 -1.93 -18.45 -14.24
CA TYR A 316 -1.75 -19.10 -12.96
C TYR A 316 -1.54 -20.61 -13.08
N GLU A 317 -2.28 -21.29 -13.95
CA GLU A 317 -2.07 -22.73 -14.20
C GLU A 317 -0.70 -23.00 -14.85
N VAL A 318 -0.21 -22.12 -15.74
CA VAL A 318 1.16 -22.20 -16.26
C VAL A 318 2.19 -22.01 -15.14
N ASP A 319 2.01 -21.00 -14.29
CA ASP A 319 2.90 -20.69 -13.18
C ASP A 319 2.94 -21.85 -12.15
N LYS A 320 1.78 -22.49 -11.92
CA LYS A 320 1.68 -23.72 -11.10
C LYS A 320 2.43 -24.90 -11.72
N LEU A 321 2.36 -25.09 -13.03
CA LEU A 321 3.13 -26.12 -13.74
C LEU A 321 4.64 -25.88 -13.64
N THR A 322 5.08 -24.61 -13.58
CA THR A 322 6.48 -24.24 -13.34
C THR A 322 6.85 -24.19 -11.85
N ARG A 323 5.92 -24.56 -10.96
CA ARG A 323 6.07 -24.59 -9.49
C ARG A 323 6.32 -23.22 -8.87
N GLU A 324 5.80 -22.15 -9.49
CA GLU A 324 5.75 -20.83 -8.88
C GLU A 324 4.57 -20.75 -7.90
N ASP A 325 4.84 -20.35 -6.65
CA ASP A 325 3.81 -20.06 -5.64
C ASP A 325 3.78 -18.55 -5.37
N HIS A 326 2.75 -17.87 -5.90
CA HIS A 326 2.59 -16.43 -5.77
C HIS A 326 2.38 -15.96 -4.33
N PHE A 327 2.02 -16.85 -3.40
CA PHE A 327 1.76 -16.52 -1.99
C PHE A 327 2.79 -17.13 -1.05
N ASN A 328 3.97 -17.46 -1.59
CA ASN A 328 5.15 -17.80 -0.81
C ASN A 328 6.27 -16.78 -1.01
N CYS A 329 6.90 -16.38 0.10
CA CYS A 329 8.01 -15.43 0.06
C CYS A 329 9.34 -16.20 -0.05
N PRO A 330 10.13 -16.01 -1.11
CA PRO A 330 11.40 -16.73 -1.28
C PRO A 330 12.43 -16.37 -0.21
N ALA A 331 12.39 -15.15 0.34
CA ALA A 331 13.28 -14.73 1.43
C ALA A 331 12.84 -15.21 2.83
N CYS A 332 11.70 -15.91 2.94
CA CYS A 332 11.23 -16.51 4.20
C CYS A 332 11.41 -18.03 4.25
N SER A 333 12.20 -18.60 3.33
CA SER A 333 12.47 -20.04 3.27
C SER A 333 13.95 -20.31 3.59
N PRO A 334 14.27 -21.32 4.44
CA PRO A 334 13.32 -22.20 5.12
C PRO A 334 12.61 -21.54 6.32
N ASP A 335 13.22 -20.51 6.91
CA ASP A 335 12.75 -19.90 8.15
C ASP A 335 12.12 -18.52 7.93
N MET A 336 10.94 -18.32 8.51
CA MET A 336 10.20 -17.07 8.45
C MET A 336 10.30 -16.34 9.79
N LEU A 337 10.95 -15.18 9.80
CA LEU A 337 11.15 -14.44 11.05
C LEU A 337 9.83 -14.01 11.70
N ALA A 338 8.93 -13.38 10.95
CA ALA A 338 7.69 -12.86 11.50
C ALA A 338 6.55 -12.87 10.47
N VAL A 339 5.35 -13.12 10.96
CA VAL A 339 4.09 -12.90 10.24
C VAL A 339 3.22 -11.91 10.99
N SER A 340 2.70 -10.92 10.30
CA SER A 340 1.81 -9.89 10.83
C SER A 340 0.38 -10.19 10.36
N VAL A 341 -0.58 -10.14 11.28
CA VAL A 341 -1.98 -10.44 11.02
C VAL A 341 -2.89 -9.31 11.48
N ASP A 342 -3.80 -8.89 10.61
CA ASP A 342 -4.81 -7.85 10.90
C ASP A 342 -6.05 -7.94 9.99
N GLY A 343 -7.17 -7.38 10.49
CA GLY A 343 -8.48 -7.35 9.85
C GLY A 343 -8.77 -6.06 9.06
N ASN A 344 -8.96 -6.18 7.75
CA ASN A 344 -9.34 -5.08 6.87
C ASN A 344 -10.86 -4.91 6.73
N ARG A 345 -11.45 -4.08 7.59
CA ARG A 345 -12.90 -3.79 7.54
C ARG A 345 -13.35 -2.90 6.39
N LYS A 346 -12.42 -2.30 5.62
CA LYS A 346 -12.79 -1.54 4.42
C LYS A 346 -13.19 -2.46 3.27
N LEU A 347 -12.76 -3.72 3.30
CA LEU A 347 -13.12 -4.77 2.35
C LEU A 347 -14.44 -5.46 2.73
N TYR A 348 -15.50 -4.69 2.98
CA TYR A 348 -16.84 -5.27 3.14
C TYR A 348 -17.50 -5.50 1.77
N ARG A 349 -18.49 -6.40 1.69
CA ARG A 349 -19.32 -6.62 0.49
C ARG A 349 -20.81 -6.48 0.82
N PHE A 350 -21.55 -5.84 -0.08
CA PHE A 350 -23.00 -5.67 0.07
C PHE A 350 -23.78 -6.95 -0.25
N LYS A 351 -24.90 -7.18 0.46
CA LYS A 351 -25.84 -8.29 0.17
C LYS A 351 -26.60 -8.13 -1.14
N THR A 352 -26.72 -6.88 -1.61
CA THR A 352 -27.33 -6.53 -2.90
C THR A 352 -26.38 -6.71 -4.07
N ALA A 353 -25.10 -7.00 -3.81
CA ALA A 353 -24.17 -7.39 -4.86
C ALA A 353 -24.64 -8.69 -5.52
N ALA A 354 -24.30 -8.86 -6.80
CA ALA A 354 -24.81 -9.94 -7.64
C ALA A 354 -24.74 -11.31 -6.93
N ARG A 355 -25.91 -11.94 -6.78
CA ARG A 355 -26.07 -13.28 -6.19
C ARG A 355 -25.83 -14.34 -7.26
N SER A 356 -24.61 -14.33 -7.82
CA SER A 356 -24.18 -15.39 -8.73
C SER A 356 -23.92 -16.67 -7.94
N GLU A 357 -24.35 -17.81 -8.48
CA GLU A 357 -23.99 -19.15 -8.00
C GLU A 357 -22.63 -19.63 -8.54
N GLU A 358 -21.97 -18.80 -9.36
CA GLU A 358 -20.64 -19.09 -9.89
C GLU A 358 -19.63 -19.30 -8.76
N LYS A 359 -18.70 -20.20 -9.01
CA LYS A 359 -17.55 -20.43 -8.14
C LYS A 359 -16.41 -19.51 -8.56
N ALA A 360 -15.63 -19.06 -7.59
CA ALA A 360 -14.40 -18.34 -7.86
C ALA A 360 -13.42 -19.27 -8.60
N ILE A 361 -12.71 -18.72 -9.58
CA ILE A 361 -11.61 -19.41 -10.28
C ILE A 361 -10.48 -19.70 -9.30
N PHE A 362 -10.15 -18.72 -8.45
CA PHE A 362 -9.04 -18.79 -7.50
C PHE A 362 -9.51 -19.18 -6.09
N ASP A 363 -10.59 -19.94 -5.97
CA ASP A 363 -11.12 -20.38 -4.67
C ASP A 363 -10.04 -21.12 -3.87
N GLY A 364 -9.81 -20.70 -2.62
CA GLY A 364 -8.81 -21.31 -1.74
C GLY A 364 -7.34 -21.00 -2.07
N VAL A 365 -7.03 -20.23 -3.13
CA VAL A 365 -5.64 -19.91 -3.49
C VAL A 365 -5.03 -18.88 -2.53
N PHE A 366 -5.69 -17.74 -2.36
CA PHE A 366 -5.28 -16.68 -1.44
C PHE A 366 -6.23 -16.56 -0.25
N ILE A 367 -7.53 -16.50 -0.55
CA ILE A 367 -8.61 -16.39 0.44
C ILE A 367 -9.08 -17.81 0.76
N ALA A 368 -9.05 -18.17 2.04
CA ALA A 368 -9.47 -19.46 2.53
C ALA A 368 -10.95 -19.74 2.24
N ASN A 369 -11.29 -21.02 2.06
CA ASN A 369 -12.67 -21.43 1.86
C ASN A 369 -13.51 -21.10 3.10
N ASP A 370 -14.63 -20.39 2.89
CA ASP A 370 -15.47 -19.93 4.00
C ASP A 370 -16.05 -21.08 4.83
N GLY A 371 -16.30 -22.23 4.23
CA GLY A 371 -16.82 -23.41 4.92
C GLY A 371 -15.80 -24.00 5.90
N ASP A 372 -14.53 -24.02 5.53
CA ASP A 372 -13.44 -24.45 6.42
C ASP A 372 -13.25 -23.48 7.58
N VAL A 373 -13.25 -22.18 7.27
CA VAL A 373 -13.14 -21.12 8.30
C VAL A 373 -14.32 -21.22 9.27
N GLN A 374 -15.54 -21.38 8.78
CA GLN A 374 -16.73 -21.47 9.64
C GLN A 374 -16.69 -22.72 10.53
N ARG A 375 -16.32 -23.89 9.98
CA ARG A 375 -16.13 -25.12 10.78
C ARG A 375 -15.09 -24.94 11.88
N PHE A 376 -13.97 -24.29 11.58
CA PHE A 376 -12.93 -24.03 12.57
C PHE A 376 -13.42 -23.07 13.66
N VAL A 377 -14.08 -21.99 13.29
CA VAL A 377 -14.68 -21.04 14.24
C VAL A 377 -15.68 -21.74 15.15
N ASP A 378 -16.57 -22.58 14.60
CA ASP A 378 -17.56 -23.32 15.38
C ASP A 378 -16.92 -24.36 16.31
N TYR A 379 -15.85 -25.02 15.85
CA TYR A 379 -15.05 -25.93 16.65
C TYR A 379 -14.46 -25.22 17.87
N ILE A 380 -13.74 -24.12 17.66
CA ILE A 380 -13.14 -23.33 18.74
C ILE A 380 -14.23 -22.86 19.70
N HIS A 381 -15.30 -22.24 19.17
CA HIS A 381 -16.38 -21.75 20.02
C HIS A 381 -17.04 -22.81 20.90
N THR A 382 -17.16 -24.03 20.38
CA THR A 382 -17.72 -25.18 21.12
C THR A 382 -16.75 -25.70 22.18
N ALA A 383 -15.45 -25.77 21.86
CA ALA A 383 -14.45 -26.30 22.78
C ALA A 383 -14.18 -25.36 23.97
N THR A 384 -14.11 -24.05 23.74
CA THR A 384 -13.59 -23.10 24.74
C THR A 384 -14.62 -22.50 25.69
N ASN A 385 -15.94 -22.71 25.53
CA ASN A 385 -17.01 -22.22 26.42
C ASN A 385 -16.82 -20.74 26.82
N HIS A 386 -16.82 -19.86 25.82
CA HIS A 386 -16.36 -18.47 25.95
C HIS A 386 -17.19 -17.61 26.91
N VAL A 387 -16.49 -16.78 27.69
CA VAL A 387 -17.10 -15.74 28.53
C VAL A 387 -17.08 -14.42 27.79
N SER A 388 -18.25 -13.77 27.66
CA SER A 388 -18.35 -12.44 27.08
C SER A 388 -17.61 -11.41 27.94
N GLY A 389 -16.61 -10.71 27.39
CA GLY A 389 -15.90 -9.65 28.09
C GLY A 389 -15.14 -8.71 27.16
N ARG A 390 -15.11 -7.42 27.51
CA ARG A 390 -14.19 -6.44 26.89
C ARG A 390 -12.92 -6.39 27.74
N GLY A 391 -11.82 -6.96 27.24
CA GLY A 391 -10.52 -6.75 27.85
C GLY A 391 -10.02 -5.35 27.52
N VAL A 392 -9.96 -4.46 28.50
CA VAL A 392 -9.34 -3.13 28.33
C VAL A 392 -7.83 -3.26 28.59
N CYS A 393 -7.03 -2.53 27.81
CA CYS A 393 -5.61 -2.26 28.04
C CYS A 393 -5.41 -0.80 27.60
N GLY A 394 -4.78 0.05 28.40
CA GLY A 394 -4.46 1.45 28.04
C GLY A 394 -5.60 2.49 27.88
N GLY A 395 -6.89 2.12 27.87
CA GLY A 395 -8.04 3.04 27.79
C GLY A 395 -8.67 3.18 26.39
N HIS A 396 -10.00 3.40 26.33
CA HIS A 396 -10.96 3.60 25.21
C HIS A 396 -10.85 2.82 23.88
N TRP A 397 -9.80 2.06 23.61
CA TRP A 397 -9.70 1.21 22.42
C TRP A 397 -10.41 -0.13 22.68
N SER A 398 -11.42 -0.42 21.86
CA SER A 398 -12.12 -1.70 21.94
C SER A 398 -11.33 -2.74 21.17
N ALA A 399 -10.71 -3.69 21.88
CA ALA A 399 -10.13 -4.88 21.28
C ALA A 399 -11.18 -5.68 20.48
N ALA A 400 -10.71 -6.49 19.52
CA ALA A 400 -11.46 -7.55 18.88
C ALA A 400 -12.30 -8.33 19.91
N ARG A 401 -13.55 -8.63 19.56
CA ARG A 401 -14.49 -9.33 20.45
C ARG A 401 -14.69 -10.71 19.91
N GLU A 402 -14.45 -11.72 20.74
CA GLU A 402 -14.73 -13.12 20.40
C GLU A 402 -16.17 -13.38 19.95
N MET A 403 -17.13 -12.60 20.47
CA MET A 403 -18.50 -12.56 19.95
C MET A 403 -18.84 -11.19 19.38
N SER A 404 -18.35 -10.91 18.18
CA SER A 404 -18.91 -9.81 17.38
C SER A 404 -20.23 -10.27 16.74
N ARG A 405 -21.30 -9.49 16.91
CA ARG A 405 -22.56 -9.71 16.18
C ARG A 405 -22.40 -9.20 14.76
N LYS A 406 -22.98 -9.90 13.79
CA LYS A 406 -23.01 -9.44 12.39
C LYS A 406 -23.55 -8.00 12.32
N ALA A 407 -22.75 -7.08 11.81
CA ALA A 407 -23.06 -5.66 11.70
C ALA A 407 -23.99 -5.41 10.50
N SER A 408 -25.18 -4.87 10.78
CA SER A 408 -26.21 -4.43 9.84
C SER A 408 -26.78 -5.48 8.86
N GLY A 409 -28.05 -5.31 8.48
CA GLY A 409 -28.72 -6.16 7.50
C GLY A 409 -28.21 -6.02 6.07
N LYS A 410 -27.30 -5.08 5.76
CA LYS A 410 -26.93 -4.69 4.38
C LYS A 410 -25.65 -5.33 3.83
N THR A 411 -24.75 -5.77 4.70
CA THR A 411 -23.45 -6.38 4.34
C THR A 411 -23.48 -7.89 4.50
N ASP A 412 -22.86 -8.59 3.55
CA ASP A 412 -22.75 -10.05 3.60
C ASP A 412 -21.41 -10.48 4.24
N GLU A 413 -20.34 -9.82 3.80
CA GLU A 413 -18.98 -9.90 4.36
C GLU A 413 -18.62 -8.55 4.98
N GLU A 414 -18.02 -8.55 6.17
CA GLU A 414 -17.66 -7.36 6.94
C GLU A 414 -16.22 -6.89 6.74
N GLY A 415 -15.38 -7.72 6.14
CA GLY A 415 -13.96 -7.44 5.98
C GLY A 415 -13.18 -8.64 5.44
N LEU A 416 -11.86 -8.51 5.47
CA LEU A 416 -10.90 -9.55 5.10
C LEU A 416 -9.77 -9.57 6.15
N GLU A 417 -9.54 -10.70 6.79
CA GLU A 417 -8.38 -10.89 7.67
C GLU A 417 -7.18 -11.32 6.81
N LEU A 418 -6.01 -10.74 7.04
CA LEU A 418 -4.80 -10.95 6.23
C LEU A 418 -3.64 -11.44 7.08
N ALA A 419 -2.83 -12.33 6.53
CA ALA A 419 -1.50 -12.68 7.03
C ALA A 419 -0.41 -12.26 6.04
N VAL A 420 0.61 -11.57 6.53
CA VAL A 420 1.66 -10.94 5.72
C VAL A 420 3.02 -11.16 6.36
N CYS A 421 4.05 -11.56 5.59
CA CYS A 421 5.39 -11.69 6.17
C CYS A 421 6.09 -10.33 6.34
N ARG A 422 7.21 -10.31 7.08
CA ARG A 422 8.11 -9.14 7.25
C ARG A 422 8.58 -8.47 5.94
N HIS A 423 8.55 -9.17 4.82
CA HIS A 423 8.90 -8.62 3.51
C HIS A 423 7.72 -7.92 2.80
N GLY A 424 6.55 -7.89 3.44
CA GLY A 424 5.32 -7.32 2.89
C GLY A 424 4.69 -8.20 1.82
N VAL A 425 5.00 -9.50 1.78
CA VAL A 425 4.36 -10.48 0.89
C VAL A 425 3.10 -11.01 1.56
N LEU A 426 1.97 -10.91 0.87
CA LEU A 426 0.69 -11.51 1.27
C LEU A 426 0.84 -13.03 1.29
N LEU A 427 0.46 -13.68 2.38
CA LEU A 427 0.58 -15.13 2.53
C LEU A 427 -0.78 -15.81 2.42
N ARG A 428 -1.73 -15.43 3.27
CA ARG A 428 -3.07 -16.01 3.34
C ARG A 428 -4.08 -14.96 3.76
N ALA A 429 -5.33 -15.18 3.44
CA ALA A 429 -6.44 -14.33 3.83
C ALA A 429 -7.68 -15.16 4.15
N LEU A 430 -8.66 -14.58 4.83
CA LEU A 430 -10.01 -15.15 4.99
C LEU A 430 -11.07 -14.05 5.01
N ASN A 431 -12.29 -14.38 4.61
CA ASN A 431 -13.43 -13.46 4.71
C ASN A 431 -13.93 -13.39 6.16
N MET A 432 -14.22 -12.17 6.61
CA MET A 432 -14.85 -11.93 7.90
C MET A 432 -16.36 -11.81 7.73
N PHE A 433 -17.15 -12.70 8.33
CA PHE A 433 -18.62 -12.67 8.27
C PHE A 433 -19.31 -12.02 9.48
N ARG A 434 -18.49 -11.66 10.45
CA ARG A 434 -18.80 -10.89 11.66
C ARG A 434 -17.55 -10.06 11.97
N GLY A 435 -17.64 -9.08 12.86
CA GLY A 435 -16.47 -8.26 13.21
C GLY A 435 -15.27 -9.08 13.72
N GLU A 436 -14.18 -8.40 14.05
CA GLU A 436 -12.92 -9.05 14.46
C GLU A 436 -13.12 -9.97 15.68
N ILE A 437 -12.89 -11.27 15.47
CA ILE A 437 -12.90 -12.33 16.49
C ILE A 437 -11.53 -13.01 16.49
N PHE A 438 -11.05 -13.50 17.64
CA PHE A 438 -9.73 -14.14 17.71
C PHE A 438 -9.62 -15.48 16.96
N ALA A 439 -10.74 -16.13 16.64
CA ALA A 439 -10.74 -17.34 15.84
C ALA A 439 -10.25 -17.11 14.39
N TYR A 440 -10.34 -15.89 13.85
CA TYR A 440 -9.82 -15.56 12.52
C TYR A 440 -8.28 -15.55 12.45
N PRO A 441 -7.55 -14.74 13.26
CA PRO A 441 -6.09 -14.81 13.27
C PRO A 441 -5.59 -16.19 13.72
N LEU A 442 -6.32 -16.89 14.59
CA LEU A 442 -6.02 -18.27 14.98
C LEU A 442 -6.09 -19.24 13.80
N TYR A 443 -7.12 -19.14 12.95
CA TYR A 443 -7.21 -19.94 11.73
C TYR A 443 -6.01 -19.68 10.81
N LEU A 444 -5.65 -18.40 10.60
CA LEU A 444 -4.49 -18.05 9.78
C LEU A 444 -3.18 -18.58 10.39
N GLN A 445 -3.00 -18.48 11.70
CA GLN A 445 -1.84 -19.05 12.40
C GLN A 445 -1.75 -20.56 12.16
N GLN A 446 -2.85 -21.30 12.30
CA GLN A 446 -2.92 -22.74 12.02
C GLN A 446 -2.56 -23.09 10.56
N GLN A 447 -3.05 -22.32 9.59
CA GLN A 447 -2.74 -22.54 8.18
C GLN A 447 -1.25 -22.36 7.84
N MET A 448 -0.54 -21.57 8.65
CA MET A 448 0.88 -21.27 8.45
C MET A 448 1.82 -22.05 9.37
N ALA A 449 1.28 -22.87 10.27
CA ALA A 449 2.04 -23.57 11.30
C ALA A 449 3.02 -24.63 10.76
N SER A 450 2.84 -25.07 9.50
CA SER A 450 3.80 -25.96 8.81
C SER A 450 5.10 -25.26 8.44
N LYS A 451 5.16 -23.93 8.50
CA LYS A 451 6.37 -23.14 8.28
C LYS A 451 7.06 -22.87 9.61
N ALA A 452 8.39 -22.83 9.61
CA ALA A 452 9.16 -22.40 10.77
C ALA A 452 9.01 -20.89 10.96
N ILE A 453 8.04 -20.46 11.78
CA ILE A 453 7.75 -19.05 12.05
C ILE A 453 8.18 -18.69 13.47
N THR A 454 9.02 -17.66 13.62
CA THR A 454 9.52 -17.26 14.95
C THR A 454 8.53 -16.36 15.69
N PHE A 455 7.91 -15.38 15.01
CA PHE A 455 7.05 -14.38 15.64
C PHE A 455 5.69 -14.25 14.95
N PHE A 456 4.63 -14.13 15.77
CA PHE A 456 3.27 -13.84 15.33
C PHE A 456 2.86 -12.44 15.80
N ALA A 457 2.82 -11.50 14.86
CA ALA A 457 2.63 -10.08 15.09
C ALA A 457 1.17 -9.66 14.97
N MET A 458 0.68 -8.93 15.97
CA MET A 458 -0.67 -8.36 16.00
C MET A 458 -0.81 -7.22 17.01
N ASP A 459 -1.66 -6.25 16.70
CA ASP A 459 -1.95 -5.07 17.54
C ASP A 459 -2.54 -5.40 18.91
N VAL A 460 -3.18 -6.57 19.04
CA VAL A 460 -3.77 -7.06 20.29
C VAL A 460 -3.13 -8.36 20.77
N ALA A 461 -1.83 -8.56 20.46
CA ALA A 461 -1.07 -9.73 20.91
C ALA A 461 -1.19 -10.00 22.42
N CYS A 462 -1.26 -8.95 23.24
CA CYS A 462 -1.43 -9.05 24.70
C CYS A 462 -2.78 -9.64 25.16
N LYS A 463 -3.80 -9.66 24.29
CA LYS A 463 -5.09 -10.29 24.53
C LYS A 463 -5.21 -11.64 23.81
N TYR A 464 -4.66 -11.72 22.61
CA TYR A 464 -4.68 -12.93 21.81
C TYR A 464 -3.80 -14.03 22.38
N TRP A 465 -2.61 -13.74 22.89
CA TRP A 465 -1.72 -14.80 23.37
C TRP A 465 -2.28 -15.53 24.60
N PRO A 466 -2.79 -14.84 25.63
CA PRO A 466 -3.50 -15.51 26.73
C PRO A 466 -4.75 -16.26 26.29
N TYR A 467 -5.38 -15.80 25.20
CA TYR A 467 -6.49 -16.52 24.59
C TYR A 467 -6.01 -17.82 23.93
N LEU A 468 -4.96 -17.77 23.11
CA LEU A 468 -4.35 -18.93 22.46
C LEU A 468 -3.90 -19.97 23.48
N GLN A 469 -3.31 -19.55 24.62
CA GLN A 469 -2.94 -20.47 25.70
C GLN A 469 -4.15 -21.26 26.23
N LYS A 470 -5.29 -20.58 26.47
CA LYS A 470 -6.54 -21.24 26.91
C LYS A 470 -7.15 -22.14 25.85
N VAL A 471 -7.02 -21.76 24.57
CA VAL A 471 -7.45 -22.61 23.46
C VAL A 471 -6.58 -23.87 23.42
N ALA A 472 -5.27 -23.75 23.50
CA ALA A 472 -4.33 -24.86 23.45
C ALA A 472 -4.52 -25.86 24.61
N GLU A 473 -4.87 -25.38 25.81
CA GLU A 473 -5.26 -26.23 26.94
C GLU A 473 -6.48 -27.12 26.65
N LYS A 474 -7.44 -26.63 25.87
CA LYS A 474 -8.70 -27.35 25.55
C LYS A 474 -8.67 -28.06 24.20
N CYS A 475 -7.78 -27.65 23.31
CA CYS A 475 -7.58 -28.18 21.96
C CYS A 475 -6.09 -28.57 21.80
N PRO A 476 -5.65 -29.70 22.37
CA PRO A 476 -4.23 -30.07 22.44
C PRO A 476 -3.55 -30.20 21.07
N GLU A 477 -4.30 -30.51 20.01
CA GLU A 477 -3.80 -30.54 18.64
C GLU A 477 -3.35 -29.15 18.13
N LEU A 478 -3.78 -28.06 18.77
CA LEU A 478 -3.37 -26.69 18.48
C LEU A 478 -2.20 -26.21 19.36
N GLN A 479 -1.66 -27.07 20.25
CA GLN A 479 -0.57 -26.71 21.16
C GLN A 479 0.68 -26.21 20.43
N HIS A 480 0.98 -26.79 19.27
CA HIS A 480 2.11 -26.41 18.41
C HIS A 480 2.08 -24.94 17.95
N LEU A 481 0.92 -24.27 18.00
CA LEU A 481 0.83 -22.84 17.68
C LEU A 481 1.55 -21.95 18.71
N LEU A 482 1.80 -22.47 19.92
CA LEU A 482 2.57 -21.79 20.96
C LEU A 482 4.09 -21.85 20.73
N ASP A 483 4.55 -22.57 19.70
CA ASP A 483 5.97 -22.58 19.30
C ASP A 483 6.39 -21.23 18.70
N MET A 484 5.46 -20.50 18.10
CA MET A 484 5.67 -19.10 17.70
C MET A 484 5.74 -18.21 18.94
N ARG A 485 6.38 -17.05 18.85
CA ARG A 485 6.38 -16.04 19.94
C ARG A 485 5.39 -14.90 19.65
N PRO A 486 4.68 -14.38 20.67
CA PRO A 486 3.81 -13.22 20.49
C PRO A 486 4.63 -12.00 20.11
N PHE A 487 4.11 -11.15 19.23
CA PHE A 487 4.78 -9.91 18.85
C PHE A 487 3.75 -8.77 18.80
N LEU A 488 3.82 -7.83 19.72
CA LEU A 488 3.05 -6.59 19.62
C LEU A 488 3.81 -5.63 18.70
N SER A 489 3.12 -5.09 17.69
CA SER A 489 3.73 -4.12 16.77
C SER A 489 4.47 -3.01 17.54
N VAL A 490 5.66 -2.64 17.08
CA VAL A 490 6.50 -1.62 17.72
C VAL A 490 5.80 -0.26 17.78
N PHE A 491 5.08 0.11 16.73
CA PHE A 491 4.34 1.36 16.67
C PHE A 491 3.06 1.28 17.48
N HIS A 492 2.27 0.21 17.28
CA HIS A 492 1.02 0.03 18.00
C HIS A 492 1.22 -0.10 19.51
N ALA A 493 2.31 -0.73 19.96
CA ALA A 493 2.63 -0.88 21.38
C ALA A 493 2.68 0.46 22.14
N LYS A 494 3.00 1.58 21.48
CA LYS A 494 3.01 2.92 22.10
C LYS A 494 1.62 3.41 22.52
N ALA A 495 0.56 2.82 21.95
CA ALA A 495 -0.83 3.08 22.30
C ALA A 495 -1.30 2.25 23.51
N HIS A 496 -0.55 1.22 23.91
CA HIS A 496 -0.81 0.42 25.10
C HIS A 496 -0.22 1.07 26.36
N ASP A 497 -0.55 0.52 27.52
CA ASP A 497 0.18 0.83 28.75
C ASP A 497 1.65 0.38 28.65
N PHE A 498 2.52 1.02 29.44
CA PHE A 498 3.95 0.85 29.28
C PHE A 498 4.40 -0.55 29.70
N MET A 499 3.77 -1.14 30.71
CA MET A 499 3.96 -2.56 31.05
C MET A 499 3.66 -3.49 29.87
N CYS A 500 2.55 -3.28 29.16
CA CYS A 500 2.22 -4.05 27.96
C CYS A 500 3.24 -3.84 26.84
N GLU A 501 3.73 -2.61 26.66
CA GLU A 501 4.82 -2.33 25.72
C GLU A 501 6.08 -3.15 26.09
N VAL A 502 6.53 -3.08 27.34
CA VAL A 502 7.73 -3.82 27.81
C VAL A 502 7.58 -5.32 27.60
N LYS A 503 6.40 -5.88 27.93
CA LYS A 503 6.17 -7.32 27.90
C LYS A 503 5.98 -7.89 26.49
N TRP A 504 5.27 -7.19 25.63
CA TRP A 504 4.80 -7.76 24.35
C TRP A 504 5.43 -7.11 23.12
N SER A 505 5.98 -5.88 23.21
CA SER A 505 6.54 -5.18 22.05
C SER A 505 7.67 -5.98 21.42
N GLY A 506 7.62 -6.12 20.10
CA GLY A 506 8.70 -6.73 19.34
C GLY A 506 10.04 -6.01 19.47
N ALA A 507 10.03 -4.71 19.82
CA ALA A 507 11.26 -3.93 20.05
C ALA A 507 12.11 -4.45 21.23
N TYR A 508 11.51 -5.22 22.13
CA TYR A 508 12.15 -5.73 23.35
C TYR A 508 12.34 -7.25 23.36
N GLN A 509 12.12 -7.89 22.21
CA GLN A 509 12.23 -9.33 22.07
C GLN A 509 13.48 -9.74 21.32
N GLU A 510 14.23 -10.66 21.92
CA GLU A 510 15.45 -11.18 21.34
C GLU A 510 15.16 -11.94 20.03
N GLY A 511 15.96 -11.66 19.00
CA GLY A 511 15.80 -12.21 17.67
C GLY A 511 14.80 -11.46 16.79
N ALA A 512 14.01 -10.50 17.32
CA ALA A 512 13.10 -9.69 16.51
C ALA A 512 13.83 -8.76 15.53
N GLY A 513 15.05 -8.33 15.87
CA GLY A 513 15.79 -7.32 15.10
C GLY A 513 14.97 -6.04 14.90
N SER A 514 15.14 -5.39 13.76
CA SER A 514 14.41 -4.16 13.37
C SER A 514 12.96 -4.41 12.89
N THR A 515 12.29 -5.48 13.35
CA THR A 515 10.95 -5.82 12.88
C THR A 515 9.96 -4.83 13.45
N LEU A 516 9.03 -4.34 12.62
CA LEU A 516 8.02 -3.39 13.09
C LEU A 516 6.70 -4.09 13.44
N GLY A 517 6.30 -5.11 12.67
CA GLY A 517 5.00 -5.76 12.83
C GLY A 517 3.84 -5.00 12.15
N GLU A 518 4.17 -4.08 11.24
CA GLU A 518 3.24 -3.15 10.56
C GLU A 518 3.10 -3.45 9.05
N GLU A 519 3.67 -4.56 8.58
CA GLU A 519 3.67 -4.92 7.16
C GLU A 519 2.26 -5.23 6.63
N VAL A 520 1.39 -5.74 7.51
CA VAL A 520 -0.01 -5.99 7.19
C VAL A 520 -0.76 -4.69 6.91
N GLU A 521 -0.45 -3.60 7.63
CA GLU A 521 -1.07 -2.29 7.39
C GLU A 521 -0.75 -1.71 6.01
N GLN A 522 0.47 -1.94 5.51
CA GLN A 522 0.84 -1.54 4.15
C GLN A 522 0.03 -2.31 3.10
N CYS A 523 -0.17 -3.61 3.33
CA CYS A 523 -0.98 -4.45 2.46
C CYS A 523 -2.46 -4.08 2.56
N ASN A 524 -2.94 -3.75 3.76
CA ASN A 524 -4.28 -3.23 4.00
C ASN A 524 -4.52 -1.93 3.22
N ALA A 525 -3.58 -0.98 3.28
CA ALA A 525 -3.67 0.27 2.52
C ALA A 525 -3.71 0.04 0.99
N PHE A 526 -3.01 -0.98 0.49
CA PHE A 526 -3.12 -1.39 -0.91
C PHE A 526 -4.51 -1.96 -1.24
N LEU A 527 -4.96 -2.98 -0.50
CA LEU A 527 -6.22 -3.67 -0.80
C LEU A 527 -7.45 -2.78 -0.54
N SER A 528 -7.40 -1.87 0.43
CA SER A 528 -8.50 -0.94 0.71
C SER A 528 -8.81 -0.01 -0.47
N ARG A 529 -7.85 0.29 -1.34
CA ARG A 529 -8.10 1.07 -2.57
C ARG A 529 -8.97 0.30 -3.55
N ILE A 530 -8.86 -1.02 -3.54
CA ILE A 530 -9.61 -1.94 -4.41
C ILE A 530 -11.05 -2.17 -3.87
N ALA A 531 -11.30 -1.88 -2.60
CA ALA A 531 -12.62 -2.03 -1.97
C ALA A 531 -13.75 -1.28 -2.69
N VAL A 532 -13.44 -0.15 -3.35
CA VAL A 532 -14.43 0.68 -4.05
C VAL A 532 -15.14 -0.12 -5.15
N THR A 533 -14.43 -1.00 -5.84
CA THR A 533 -14.99 -1.84 -6.91
C THR A 533 -15.46 -3.19 -6.37
N THR A 534 -14.71 -3.81 -5.46
CA THR A 534 -15.00 -5.18 -4.99
C THR A 534 -16.22 -5.31 -4.09
N LYS A 535 -16.63 -4.23 -3.39
CA LYS A 535 -17.80 -4.26 -2.50
C LYS A 535 -19.14 -4.50 -3.21
N HIS A 536 -19.19 -4.28 -4.53
CA HIS A 536 -20.37 -4.48 -5.39
C HIS A 536 -20.29 -5.73 -6.27
N MET A 537 -19.15 -6.42 -6.29
CA MET A 537 -18.95 -7.63 -7.08
C MET A 537 -19.71 -8.82 -6.48
N SER A 538 -20.04 -9.81 -7.33
CA SER A 538 -20.40 -11.14 -6.85
C SER A 538 -19.30 -11.72 -5.96
N LYS A 539 -19.66 -12.67 -5.11
CA LYS A 539 -18.71 -13.33 -4.20
C LYS A 539 -17.53 -13.96 -4.94
N ALA A 540 -17.81 -14.72 -6.01
CA ALA A 540 -16.80 -15.34 -6.85
C ALA A 540 -15.87 -14.30 -7.45
N GLY A 541 -16.44 -13.33 -8.16
CA GLY A 541 -15.64 -12.34 -8.85
C GLY A 541 -14.92 -11.34 -7.93
N ARG A 542 -15.38 -11.16 -6.68
CA ARG A 542 -14.63 -10.47 -5.62
C ARG A 542 -13.40 -11.27 -5.21
N THR A 543 -13.58 -12.57 -4.96
CA THR A 543 -12.50 -13.50 -4.56
C THR A 543 -11.41 -13.54 -5.62
N ASP A 544 -11.82 -13.66 -6.89
CA ASP A 544 -10.88 -13.68 -8.01
C ASP A 544 -10.11 -12.37 -8.15
N MET A 545 -10.82 -11.23 -8.10
CA MET A 545 -10.18 -9.93 -8.22
C MET A 545 -9.20 -9.65 -7.08
N LEU A 546 -9.56 -9.97 -5.83
CA LEU A 546 -8.66 -9.79 -4.69
C LEU A 546 -7.43 -10.71 -4.79
N THR A 547 -7.61 -11.93 -5.30
CA THR A 547 -6.52 -12.88 -5.48
C THR A 547 -5.55 -12.42 -6.57
N VAL A 548 -6.04 -12.00 -7.74
CA VAL A 548 -5.21 -11.43 -8.82
C VAL A 548 -4.44 -10.20 -8.34
N MET A 549 -5.09 -9.32 -7.57
CA MET A 549 -4.42 -8.14 -7.01
C MET A 549 -3.37 -8.52 -5.96
N GLY A 550 -3.62 -9.55 -5.17
CA GLY A 550 -2.64 -10.12 -4.24
C GLY A 550 -1.43 -10.70 -4.95
N MET A 551 -1.63 -11.48 -6.03
CA MET A 551 -0.56 -12.01 -6.87
C MET A 551 0.30 -10.89 -7.45
N ARG A 552 -0.34 -9.83 -7.97
CA ARG A 552 0.37 -8.65 -8.53
C ARG A 552 1.19 -7.92 -7.47
N TRP A 553 0.64 -7.69 -6.28
CA TRP A 553 1.36 -7.08 -5.16
C TRP A 553 2.60 -7.91 -4.78
N ASN A 554 2.42 -9.22 -4.64
CA ASN A 554 3.51 -10.13 -4.30
C ASN A 554 4.58 -10.18 -5.38
N GLN A 555 4.21 -10.24 -6.66
CA GLN A 555 5.17 -10.19 -7.76
C GLN A 555 6.02 -8.93 -7.71
N GLN A 556 5.40 -7.77 -7.44
CA GLN A 556 6.14 -6.52 -7.29
C GLN A 556 7.10 -6.57 -6.10
N LYS A 557 6.67 -7.10 -4.95
CA LYS A 557 7.55 -7.26 -3.76
C LYS A 557 8.73 -8.18 -4.05
N ILE A 558 8.48 -9.32 -4.70
CA ILE A 558 9.50 -10.31 -5.05
C ILE A 558 10.51 -9.74 -6.05
N ASN A 559 10.06 -9.06 -7.10
CA ASN A 559 10.94 -8.46 -8.11
C ASN A 559 11.90 -7.41 -7.54
N HIS A 560 11.53 -6.73 -6.45
CA HIS A 560 12.35 -5.70 -5.80
C HIS A 560 13.03 -6.19 -4.52
N LEU A 561 12.91 -7.48 -4.20
CA LEU A 561 13.31 -8.03 -2.91
C LEU A 561 14.81 -7.89 -2.66
N SER A 562 15.64 -8.20 -3.67
CA SER A 562 17.12 -8.11 -3.56
C SER A 562 17.59 -6.69 -3.22
N SER A 563 17.09 -5.69 -3.95
CA SER A 563 17.39 -4.28 -3.70
C SER A 563 16.91 -3.81 -2.32
N THR A 564 15.68 -4.20 -1.94
CA THR A 564 15.09 -3.84 -0.65
C THR A 564 15.88 -4.45 0.52
N LEU A 565 16.24 -5.73 0.43
CA LEU A 565 16.99 -6.43 1.47
C LEU A 565 18.41 -5.87 1.62
N THR A 566 19.10 -5.61 0.51
CA THR A 566 20.45 -5.02 0.53
C THR A 566 20.45 -3.67 1.21
N ARG A 567 19.49 -2.80 0.86
CA ARG A 567 19.35 -1.48 1.48
C ARG A 567 19.02 -1.59 2.97
N ARG A 568 18.10 -2.49 3.35
CA ARG A 568 17.76 -2.74 4.76
C ARG A 568 18.94 -3.25 5.55
N TYR A 569 19.75 -4.14 4.99
CA TYR A 569 20.97 -4.65 5.62
C TYR A 569 21.98 -3.54 5.89
N GLN A 570 22.27 -2.70 4.89
CA GLN A 570 23.18 -1.56 5.05
C GLN A 570 22.67 -0.59 6.13
N LYS A 571 21.41 -0.16 6.05
CA LYS A 571 20.80 0.75 7.05
C LYS A 571 20.83 0.15 8.45
N THR A 572 20.52 -1.14 8.59
CA THR A 572 20.51 -1.82 9.90
C THR A 572 21.92 -1.99 10.46
N THR A 573 22.94 -2.19 9.62
CA THR A 573 24.34 -2.31 10.06
C THR A 573 24.83 -1.00 10.66
N VAL A 574 24.62 0.12 9.96
CA VAL A 574 24.98 1.46 10.46
C VAL A 574 24.24 1.79 11.75
N ALA A 575 22.93 1.56 11.78
CA ALA A 575 22.13 1.80 12.98
C ALA A 575 22.59 0.92 14.16
N LEU A 576 22.98 -0.34 13.92
CA LEU A 576 23.47 -1.23 14.96
C LEU A 576 24.78 -0.70 15.57
N GLU A 577 25.73 -0.26 14.73
CA GLU A 577 26.98 0.32 15.19
C GLU A 577 26.75 1.56 16.06
N GLU A 578 25.86 2.46 15.61
CA GLU A 578 25.49 3.66 16.37
C GLU A 578 24.85 3.32 17.72
N GLN A 579 23.91 2.38 17.74
CA GLN A 579 23.24 1.98 18.98
C GLN A 579 24.19 1.28 19.96
N LEU A 580 25.15 0.49 19.48
CA LEU A 580 26.18 -0.11 20.32
C LEU A 580 27.10 0.95 20.95
N GLN A 581 27.51 1.96 20.18
CA GLN A 581 28.30 3.08 20.70
C GLN A 581 27.52 3.89 21.76
N ASN A 582 26.24 4.17 21.50
CA ASN A 582 25.37 4.86 22.43
C ASN A 582 25.17 4.06 23.73
N LEU A 583 25.00 2.74 23.64
CA LEU A 583 24.88 1.87 24.80
C LEU A 583 26.14 1.90 25.65
N GLU A 584 27.32 1.78 25.03
CA GLU A 584 28.59 1.81 25.76
C GLU A 584 28.85 3.17 26.41
N ALA A 585 28.52 4.27 25.72
CA ALA A 585 28.60 5.61 26.30
C ALA A 585 27.69 5.77 27.53
N MET A 586 26.46 5.23 27.48
CA MET A 586 25.54 5.22 28.63
C MET A 586 26.08 4.36 29.78
N LYS A 587 26.67 3.19 29.48
CA LYS A 587 27.28 2.33 30.49
C LYS A 587 28.39 3.05 31.25
N ILE A 588 29.30 3.70 30.52
CA ILE A 588 30.39 4.49 31.10
C ILE A 588 29.85 5.65 31.92
N GLN A 589 28.87 6.40 31.41
CA GLN A 589 28.29 7.55 32.09
C GLN A 589 27.61 7.16 33.41
N MET A 590 26.94 6.00 33.45
CA MET A 590 26.23 5.51 34.62
C MET A 590 27.10 4.64 35.55
N GLY A 591 28.32 4.29 35.13
CA GLY A 591 29.23 3.43 35.89
C GLY A 591 28.68 2.02 36.10
N ILE A 592 27.96 1.49 35.11
CA ILE A 592 27.29 0.18 35.19
C ILE A 592 28.06 -0.91 34.44
N THR A 593 28.08 -2.12 34.99
CA THR A 593 28.66 -3.31 34.33
C THR A 593 27.65 -4.00 33.42
N ASP A 594 28.11 -4.90 32.55
CA ASP A 594 27.23 -5.73 31.71
C ASP A 594 26.31 -6.62 32.55
N ASP A 595 26.82 -7.24 33.62
CA ASP A 595 26.01 -8.06 34.54
C ASP A 595 24.89 -7.24 35.21
N GLN A 596 25.18 -5.99 35.59
CA GLN A 596 24.18 -5.10 36.17
C GLN A 596 23.11 -4.72 35.14
N LEU A 597 23.52 -4.43 33.89
CA LEU A 597 22.59 -4.15 32.81
C LEU A 597 21.69 -5.34 32.52
N GLU A 598 22.25 -6.56 32.44
CA GLU A 598 21.49 -7.78 32.22
C GLU A 598 20.48 -8.03 33.36
N SER A 599 20.92 -7.88 34.62
CA SER A 599 20.02 -7.94 35.78
C SER A 599 18.87 -6.95 35.65
N TRP A 600 19.15 -5.68 35.29
CA TRP A 600 18.11 -4.66 35.15
C TRP A 600 17.11 -4.98 34.03
N VAL A 601 17.58 -5.52 32.91
CA VAL A 601 16.69 -5.97 31.82
C VAL A 601 15.76 -7.09 32.29
N ILE A 602 16.28 -8.04 33.06
CA ILE A 602 15.47 -9.12 33.66
C ILE A 602 14.46 -8.54 34.64
N ASP A 603 14.88 -7.64 35.52
CA ASP A 603 14.02 -7.01 36.53
C ASP A 603 12.88 -6.22 35.89
N VAL A 604 13.15 -5.44 34.85
CA VAL A 604 12.12 -4.69 34.09
C VAL A 604 11.13 -5.63 33.42
N LYS A 605 11.62 -6.74 32.83
CA LYS A 605 10.74 -7.76 32.22
C LYS A 605 9.88 -8.47 33.26
N GLN A 606 10.42 -8.79 34.43
CA GLN A 606 9.67 -9.38 35.55
C GLN A 606 8.64 -8.42 36.12
N TRP A 607 9.01 -7.15 36.30
CA TRP A 607 8.11 -6.07 36.72
C TRP A 607 6.90 -5.93 35.79
N ALA A 608 7.13 -5.89 34.47
CA ALA A 608 6.04 -5.87 33.48
C ALA A 608 5.28 -7.20 33.38
N GLY A 609 5.92 -8.31 33.77
CA GLY A 609 5.32 -9.66 33.82
C GLY A 609 4.42 -9.89 35.04
N GLY A 610 4.68 -9.16 36.13
CA GLY A 610 3.93 -9.17 37.38
C GLY A 610 2.48 -8.81 37.14
N THR A 611 1.64 -9.83 36.99
CA THR A 611 0.20 -9.62 36.90
C THR A 611 -0.25 -9.36 38.32
N THR A 612 -0.90 -8.22 38.58
CA THR A 612 -1.61 -8.07 39.85
C THR A 612 -2.62 -9.19 39.91
N SER A 613 -2.40 -10.14 40.83
CA SER A 613 -3.29 -11.27 40.99
C SER A 613 -4.67 -10.72 41.33
N PRO A 614 -5.79 -11.36 40.93
CA PRO A 614 -7.10 -10.99 41.45
C PRO A 614 -7.19 -11.07 43.00
N THR A 615 -6.18 -11.64 43.66
CA THR A 615 -6.00 -11.66 45.12
C THR A 615 -5.15 -10.51 45.68
N ASP A 616 -4.55 -9.65 44.85
CA ASP A 616 -3.78 -8.51 45.34
C ASP A 616 -4.73 -7.46 45.93
N GLY A 617 -4.41 -7.00 47.14
CA GLY A 617 -5.20 -5.98 47.82
C GLY A 617 -5.38 -4.74 46.93
N ALA A 618 -6.55 -4.09 47.03
CA ALA A 618 -6.91 -2.95 46.18
C ALA A 618 -5.84 -1.84 46.12
N VAL A 619 -5.02 -1.70 47.17
CA VAL A 619 -3.89 -0.76 47.25
C VAL A 619 -2.75 -1.16 46.29
N ALA A 620 -2.37 -2.43 46.21
CA ALA A 620 -1.27 -2.91 45.36
C ALA A 620 -1.58 -2.72 43.86
N ALA A 621 -2.84 -2.93 43.46
CA ALA A 621 -3.28 -2.66 42.09
C ALA A 621 -3.20 -1.17 41.72
N VAL A 622 -3.50 -0.28 42.66
CA VAL A 622 -3.37 1.17 42.47
C VAL A 622 -1.90 1.58 42.44
N ALA A 623 -1.06 1.04 43.32
CA ALA A 623 0.38 1.28 43.36
C ALA A 623 1.07 0.88 42.05
N SER A 624 0.80 -0.34 41.54
CA SER A 624 1.30 -0.81 40.24
C SER A 624 0.92 0.13 39.08
N ARG A 625 -0.31 0.66 39.09
CA ARG A 625 -0.77 1.62 38.08
C ARG A 625 -0.05 2.96 38.16
N ILE A 626 0.33 3.41 39.37
CA ILE A 626 1.12 4.62 39.56
C ILE A 626 2.53 4.43 38.97
N GLU A 627 3.18 3.30 39.24
CA GLU A 627 4.51 2.98 38.69
C GLU A 627 4.53 3.02 37.17
N ASP A 628 3.56 2.35 36.52
CA ASP A 628 3.38 2.33 35.06
C ASP A 628 3.22 3.74 34.47
N LEU A 629 2.35 4.56 35.06
CA LEU A 629 2.10 5.93 34.60
C LEU A 629 3.31 6.85 34.81
N VAL A 630 4.01 6.75 35.94
CA VAL A 630 5.23 7.53 36.20
C VAL A 630 6.32 7.17 35.19
N ALA A 631 6.55 5.87 34.96
CA ALA A 631 7.52 5.39 33.97
C ALA A 631 7.17 5.89 32.56
N SER A 632 5.90 5.79 32.15
CA SER A 632 5.41 6.32 30.88
C SER A 632 5.68 7.82 30.72
N VAL A 633 5.32 8.62 31.74
CA VAL A 633 5.51 10.09 31.70
C VAL A 633 6.99 10.47 31.65
N LYS A 634 7.84 9.87 32.48
CA LYS A 634 9.29 10.12 32.48
C LYS A 634 9.91 9.80 31.13
N ARG A 635 9.62 8.61 30.59
CA ARG A 635 10.11 8.15 29.30
C ARG A 635 9.70 9.08 28.16
N ARG A 636 8.40 9.41 28.04
CA ARG A 636 7.92 10.34 27.00
C ARG A 636 8.54 11.74 27.14
N SER A 637 8.86 12.17 28.36
CA SER A 637 9.49 13.46 28.63
C SER A 637 10.95 13.49 28.20
N GLN A 638 11.69 12.38 28.36
CA GLN A 638 13.04 12.21 27.82
C GLN A 638 13.04 12.23 26.28
N PHE A 639 12.10 11.50 25.65
CA PHE A 639 11.97 11.45 24.18
C PHE A 639 11.59 12.78 23.53
N LEU A 640 10.85 13.65 24.24
CA LEU A 640 10.39 14.94 23.72
C LEU A 640 11.52 15.84 23.20
N TYR A 641 12.75 15.68 23.71
CA TYR A 641 13.90 16.51 23.35
C TYR A 641 15.03 15.74 22.65
N LYS A 642 15.06 14.41 22.74
CA LYS A 642 16.08 13.59 22.05
C LYS A 642 15.70 13.27 20.60
N ASP A 643 14.44 12.88 20.33
CA ASP A 643 14.10 12.16 19.09
C ASP A 643 12.98 12.84 18.27
N SER A 644 12.71 14.14 18.47
CA SER A 644 11.63 14.82 17.75
C SER A 644 12.05 16.14 17.13
N ASP A 645 12.34 16.08 15.84
CA ASP A 645 12.77 17.24 15.06
C ASP A 645 11.58 18.15 14.66
N GLY A 646 10.38 17.56 14.55
CA GLY A 646 9.16 18.26 14.13
C GLY A 646 8.36 18.95 15.25
N SER A 647 7.99 20.22 15.04
CA SER A 647 7.13 21.00 15.97
C SER A 647 5.76 20.34 16.21
N LYS A 648 5.17 19.71 15.17
CA LYS A 648 3.90 18.96 15.26
C LYS A 648 4.02 17.71 16.15
N GLN A 649 5.13 16.97 16.04
CA GLN A 649 5.37 15.75 16.82
C GLN A 649 5.58 16.10 18.29
N ARG A 650 6.40 17.13 18.59
CA ARG A 650 6.56 17.68 19.95
C ARG A 650 5.22 18.10 20.56
N ALA A 651 4.34 18.73 19.80
CA ALA A 651 3.02 19.14 20.27
C ALA A 651 2.09 17.94 20.60
N ARG A 652 2.15 16.85 19.82
CA ARG A 652 1.42 15.60 20.11
C ARG A 652 1.94 14.94 21.38
N MET A 653 3.25 14.79 21.53
CA MET A 653 3.86 14.20 22.74
C MET A 653 3.53 15.00 23.99
N ARG A 654 3.66 16.34 23.97
CA ARG A 654 3.27 17.21 25.10
C ARG A 654 1.80 17.07 25.49
N ARG A 655 0.92 16.83 24.53
CA ARG A 655 -0.50 16.57 24.81
C ARG A 655 -0.68 15.25 25.54
N LYS A 656 -0.07 14.18 25.05
CA LYS A 656 -0.12 12.85 25.67
C LYS A 656 0.46 12.86 27.08
N ILE A 657 1.60 13.53 27.29
CA ILE A 657 2.20 13.73 28.62
C ILE A 657 1.21 14.43 29.57
N ARG A 658 0.49 15.47 29.11
CA ARG A 658 -0.52 16.15 29.92
C ARG A 658 -1.71 15.23 30.26
N GLU A 659 -2.19 14.45 29.30
CA GLU A 659 -3.26 13.48 29.50
C GLU A 659 -2.86 12.41 30.53
N GLU A 660 -1.66 11.84 30.41
CA GLU A 660 -1.15 10.84 31.35
C GLU A 660 -0.90 11.42 32.75
N LYS A 661 -0.36 12.65 32.84
CA LYS A 661 -0.22 13.35 34.13
C LYS A 661 -1.58 13.57 34.80
N ALA A 662 -2.63 13.92 34.04
CA ALA A 662 -3.97 14.08 34.60
C ALA A 662 -4.54 12.76 35.13
N ILE A 663 -4.32 11.64 34.43
CA ILE A 663 -4.70 10.31 34.90
C ILE A 663 -3.88 9.96 36.16
N LEU A 664 -2.57 10.19 36.14
CA LEU A 664 -1.67 9.93 37.27
C LEU A 664 -2.12 10.69 38.52
N THR A 665 -2.48 11.97 38.40
CA THR A 665 -3.04 12.76 39.52
C THR A 665 -4.27 12.07 40.11
N SER A 666 -5.24 11.67 39.28
CA SER A 666 -6.44 10.97 39.77
C SER A 666 -6.13 9.62 40.44
N VAL A 667 -5.11 8.89 39.98
CA VAL A 667 -4.73 7.60 40.58
C VAL A 667 -3.96 7.81 41.88
N VAL A 668 -3.12 8.84 41.97
CA VAL A 668 -2.41 9.24 43.20
C VAL A 668 -3.40 9.71 44.26
N ASP A 669 -4.40 10.53 43.91
CA ASP A 669 -5.45 10.95 44.84
C ASP A 669 -6.21 9.74 45.41
N LYS A 670 -6.52 8.76 44.55
CA LYS A 670 -7.12 7.50 44.97
C LYS A 670 -6.21 6.74 45.93
N TYR A 671 -4.93 6.59 45.61
CA TYR A 671 -3.96 5.93 46.48
C TYR A 671 -3.84 6.61 47.84
N ASN A 672 -3.69 7.93 47.86
CA ASN A 672 -3.55 8.74 49.08
C ASN A 672 -4.80 8.67 49.99
N SER A 673 -5.98 8.40 49.42
CA SER A 673 -7.20 8.14 50.19
C SER A 673 -7.27 6.76 50.85
N MET A 674 -6.38 5.84 50.44
CA MET A 674 -6.35 4.44 50.89
C MET A 674 -5.22 4.14 51.88
N VAL A 675 -4.30 5.09 52.12
CA VAL A 675 -3.10 4.90 52.96
C VAL A 675 -2.96 5.98 54.03
N GLU A 676 -2.12 5.72 55.03
CA GLU A 676 -1.81 6.68 56.09
C GLU A 676 -0.98 7.86 55.57
N GLN A 677 -0.97 8.97 56.32
CA GLN A 677 -0.35 10.23 55.90
C GLN A 677 1.15 10.10 55.57
N GLU A 678 1.86 9.19 56.25
CA GLU A 678 3.29 8.91 56.06
C GLU A 678 3.59 8.18 54.73
N GLU A 679 2.57 7.57 54.12
CA GLU A 679 2.69 6.82 52.87
C GLU A 679 2.13 7.58 51.66
N GLN A 680 1.61 8.79 51.87
CA GLN A 680 1.04 9.61 50.80
C GLN A 680 2.11 10.07 49.81
N LEU A 681 1.74 10.08 48.53
CA LEU A 681 2.60 10.48 47.43
C LEU A 681 2.37 11.92 47.03
N ASN A 682 3.45 12.61 46.68
CA ASN A 682 3.42 13.92 46.03
C ASN A 682 3.83 13.80 44.55
N MET A 683 3.10 14.47 43.66
CA MET A 683 3.35 14.47 42.22
C MET A 683 4.76 14.96 41.83
N ASP A 684 5.31 15.95 42.54
CA ASP A 684 6.63 16.50 42.25
C ASP A 684 7.73 15.51 42.64
N ASP A 685 7.56 14.81 43.76
CA ASP A 685 8.50 13.80 44.25
C ASP A 685 8.53 12.58 43.33
N ILE A 686 7.35 12.06 42.93
CA ILE A 686 7.29 10.84 42.11
C ILE A 686 7.77 11.07 40.66
N LEU A 687 7.69 12.30 40.16
CA LEU A 687 8.21 12.68 38.84
C LEU A 687 9.66 13.18 38.87
N SER A 688 10.27 13.29 40.06
CA SER A 688 11.68 13.66 40.23
C SER A 688 12.64 12.56 39.74
N LYS A 689 13.95 12.85 39.69
CA LYS A 689 14.97 11.92 39.17
C LYS A 689 15.24 10.71 40.07
N SER A 690 14.90 10.77 41.35
CA SER A 690 15.16 9.68 42.31
C SER A 690 13.90 9.44 43.11
N ILE A 691 13.28 8.27 42.94
CA ILE A 691 12.05 7.91 43.65
C ILE A 691 12.27 6.63 44.45
N VAL A 692 11.88 6.65 45.72
CA VAL A 692 11.74 5.46 46.57
C VAL A 692 10.25 5.28 46.80
N TRP A 693 9.69 4.13 46.40
CA TRP A 693 8.26 3.89 46.61
C TRP A 693 7.99 3.47 48.06
N PRO A 694 6.95 4.02 48.74
CA PRO A 694 6.62 3.66 50.12
C PRO A 694 6.38 2.15 50.32
N TRP A 695 5.77 1.48 49.34
CA TRP A 695 5.52 0.04 49.37
C TRP A 695 6.76 -0.82 49.12
N GLN A 696 7.85 -0.24 48.61
CA GLN A 696 9.14 -0.95 48.51
C GLN A 696 9.91 -0.95 49.84
N LEU A 697 9.59 -0.01 50.74
CA LEU A 697 10.21 0.06 52.06
C LEU A 697 9.62 -0.95 53.06
N LYS A 698 8.37 -1.41 52.83
CA LYS A 698 7.66 -2.37 53.71
C LYS A 698 8.10 -3.83 53.54
N HIS A 699 8.74 -4.18 52.43
CA HIS A 699 9.24 -5.53 52.18
C HIS A 699 10.75 -5.61 52.44
N SER A 700 11.14 -5.57 53.71
CA SER A 700 12.50 -5.88 54.15
C SER A 700 12.82 -7.36 53.93
N GLY A 701 13.22 -7.73 52.71
CA GLY A 701 13.67 -9.09 52.44
C GLY A 701 14.07 -9.44 51.01
N ARG A 702 13.54 -8.78 49.97
CA ARG A 702 13.93 -8.94 48.56
C ARG A 702 13.29 -7.80 47.75
N TYR A 703 14.00 -7.30 46.73
CA TYR A 703 13.62 -6.22 45.80
C TYR A 703 13.96 -4.77 46.20
N THR A 704 15.26 -4.51 46.36
CA THR A 704 15.85 -3.16 46.30
C THR A 704 16.35 -2.87 44.88
N ILE A 705 15.52 -2.96 43.83
CA ILE A 705 16.02 -2.85 42.43
C ILE A 705 15.12 -2.06 41.48
N LEU A 706 14.52 -0.96 41.95
CA LEU A 706 13.89 0.05 41.06
C LEU A 706 14.47 1.46 41.26
N LEU A 707 15.47 1.61 42.13
CA LEU A 707 15.99 2.92 42.55
C LEU A 707 16.83 3.63 41.47
N ASN A 708 17.35 2.93 40.46
CA ASN A 708 18.30 3.50 39.49
C ASN A 708 17.96 3.27 38.01
N ILE A 709 16.78 2.71 37.67
CA ILE A 709 16.43 2.34 36.28
C ILE A 709 15.75 3.49 35.48
N TYR A 710 15.50 4.67 36.07
CA TYR A 710 14.73 5.75 35.41
C TYR A 710 15.35 7.14 35.42
#